data_AF-A0A921JHA9-F1
#
_entry.id   AF-A0A921JHA9-F1
#
_cell.length_a   1.000
_cell.length_b   1.000
_cell.length_c   1.000
_cell.angle_alpha   90.00
_cell.angle_beta   90.00
_cell.angle_gamma   90.00
#
_symmetry.space_group_name_H-M   'P 1'
#
loop_
_entity.id
_entity.type
_entity.pdbx_description
1 polymer ?
#
loop_
_entity_poly.entity_id
_entity_poly.type
_entity_poly.pdbx_seq_one_letter_code
_entity_poly.pdbx_strand_id
1 'polypeptide(L)'
;MRKTNFDLSQKRFLFRGDRGMLAASGKTAKCLGVAAVMVAMASCSQDVLDDVASGPTADLTKTEVVVNNNSAELSKRVTMYGKTAARSRAAGDASALAMPEAPASPAYDYEMGDGYHSWEAKSGKTYYLPAGKSLETQVWFNDNVYYVAGELVISSYYGKGKLVVLPGGQVRYPSQPLNDIEVLNYGEFRLASDKGFTVNNNAVFMTSGDFSLPDGSNIGGTFYVGNDLEAEKLILSQYGARFHVGNSLTADEVQITNSNSVYVGYSMSVSGRLELNSSSDLYVGCGLEAGRELYVTNRALLYIGSYLSSPVISMDSQSLLEIKSGSLVETGALYMKNPCTVTTDGDDYAVVSADKIEINQPNVKDMFTGWLDIHYKEIDNRSGSELEWLSNIRHNGDTYLPAAGCHPSFGERPAEPGPGIVIDHIAQVETSDHGHYISATCIQTVGDKAYVSYHTRGSGYHGCVEVLNVASDENVAILSFMEHPSLDFNHLIVDGDRIVAAGDSKNGAFLGVVGLGGGIFQTGTAEMTRIGLEGASTNCLIRNGSYFQVATNTGYYTLDANTFVTMAAVPTAGSSKFIHTDGASIGVLSLSDNNNTQSMAQLNQYGASDYGFASPVHTVDLDMITPVNGKNVLNVDGNDVYVCLGANGVKRYTNGTETASFKVDDDVEAAANGLAVDGRYVYVAYGHGGLFVLDKSDLSVVASYRYAGGKSANYVTVSGDILYVAYGLSGVQIFKLVEK
;
A
#
# COMPACT_ATOMS: atom_id res chain seq x y z
N MET A 1 35.69 35.95 34.43
CA MET A 1 35.64 37.43 34.28
C MET A 1 35.16 37.69 32.87
N ARG A 2 34.08 38.41 32.53
CA ARG A 2 33.34 39.52 33.15
C ARG A 2 31.82 39.33 32.89
N LYS A 3 31.00 39.77 33.83
CA LYS A 3 29.57 40.12 33.63
C LYS A 3 29.48 41.40 32.79
N THR A 4 28.42 41.53 32.00
CA THR A 4 27.63 42.78 31.90
C THR A 4 26.29 42.53 31.22
N ASN A 5 25.21 42.78 31.97
CA ASN A 5 23.88 43.10 31.47
C ASN A 5 23.90 44.48 30.79
N PHE A 6 23.00 44.72 29.83
CA PHE A 6 22.26 45.99 29.76
C PHE A 6 20.94 45.80 29.00
N ASP A 7 19.87 46.11 29.72
CA ASP A 7 18.51 46.44 29.26
C ASP A 7 18.52 47.82 28.59
N LEU A 8 17.58 48.08 27.66
CA LEU A 8 16.78 49.32 27.61
C LEU A 8 15.98 49.50 26.30
N SER A 9 14.66 49.59 26.52
CA SER A 9 13.78 50.69 26.08
C SER A 9 13.08 50.67 24.72
N GLN A 10 11.75 50.78 24.84
CA GLN A 10 10.79 51.28 23.86
C GLN A 10 11.12 52.69 23.36
N LYS A 11 10.81 52.99 22.09
CA LYS A 11 10.38 54.31 21.64
C LYS A 11 9.29 54.22 20.56
N ARG A 12 8.17 54.89 20.86
CA ARG A 12 7.09 55.30 19.95
C ARG A 12 7.60 56.25 18.86
N PHE A 13 6.94 56.23 17.70
CA PHE A 13 6.74 57.42 16.86
C PHE A 13 5.26 57.53 16.43
N LEU A 14 4.71 58.73 16.63
CA LEU A 14 3.43 59.23 16.10
C LEU A 14 3.64 59.69 14.62
N PHE A 15 2.67 60.03 13.75
CA PHE A 15 1.42 60.79 13.89
C PHE A 15 0.64 60.84 12.54
N ARG A 16 -0.70 60.94 12.63
CA ARG A 16 -1.69 61.74 11.80
C ARG A 16 -1.71 61.57 10.27
N GLY A 17 -2.83 61.64 9.56
CA GLY A 17 -4.24 62.07 9.71
C GLY A 17 -4.87 61.90 8.30
N ASP A 18 -6.14 62.07 7.98
CA ASP A 18 -7.28 62.73 8.61
C ASP A 18 -8.56 62.24 7.87
N ARG A 19 -9.64 62.10 8.64
CA ARG A 19 -11.05 62.49 8.39
C ARG A 19 -11.80 62.17 7.07
N GLY A 20 -12.95 61.53 7.28
CA GLY A 20 -14.22 61.80 6.61
C GLY A 20 -15.38 61.27 7.45
N MET A 21 -16.27 62.16 7.89
CA MET A 21 -17.26 62.00 8.98
C MET A 21 -18.71 61.96 8.43
N LEU A 22 -19.67 61.68 9.34
CA LEU A 22 -21.14 61.92 9.32
C LEU A 22 -22.02 60.75 8.84
N ALA A 23 -23.12 60.36 9.49
CA ALA A 23 -23.79 60.81 10.72
C ALA A 23 -24.90 59.82 11.16
N ALA A 24 -25.17 59.81 12.49
CA ALA A 24 -26.45 59.68 13.23
C ALA A 24 -27.58 58.76 12.69
N SER A 25 -28.26 57.90 13.47
CA SER A 25 -28.94 58.06 14.78
C SER A 25 -29.47 56.66 15.19
N GLY A 26 -29.75 56.21 16.42
CA GLY A 26 -29.91 56.83 17.73
C GLY A 26 -31.37 56.68 18.24
N LYS A 27 -31.67 55.68 19.10
CA LYS A 27 -32.61 55.69 20.28
C LYS A 27 -33.02 54.25 20.73
N THR A 28 -32.54 53.72 21.87
CA THR A 28 -33.10 53.73 23.27
C THR A 28 -34.35 52.86 23.47
N ALA A 29 -34.63 52.14 24.57
CA ALA A 29 -33.94 51.76 25.81
C ALA A 29 -34.85 50.78 26.63
N LYS A 30 -34.24 49.90 27.44
CA LYS A 30 -34.61 49.33 28.78
C LYS A 30 -36.08 49.00 29.13
N CYS A 31 -36.32 47.79 29.68
CA CYS A 31 -36.53 47.57 31.13
C CYS A 31 -36.70 46.09 31.56
N LEU A 32 -36.36 45.86 32.84
CA LEU A 32 -36.35 44.64 33.67
C LEU A 32 -37.73 43.97 33.89
N GLY A 33 -37.72 42.67 34.26
CA GLY A 33 -38.80 42.02 35.02
C GLY A 33 -38.59 40.52 35.24
N VAL A 34 -38.77 40.06 36.47
CA VAL A 34 -38.36 38.76 37.07
C VAL A 34 -39.53 37.76 37.17
N ALA A 35 -39.20 36.47 37.03
CA ALA A 35 -39.80 35.20 37.53
C ALA A 35 -41.32 35.03 37.77
N ALA A 36 -41.87 33.90 37.27
CA ALA A 36 -42.24 32.70 38.07
C ALA A 36 -43.43 31.90 37.48
N VAL A 37 -43.17 30.60 37.27
CA VAL A 37 -44.02 29.40 37.43
C VAL A 37 -45.55 29.52 37.32
N MET A 38 -46.15 28.76 36.39
CA MET A 38 -47.38 28.03 36.71
C MET A 38 -47.38 26.61 36.11
N VAL A 39 -47.56 25.68 37.03
CA VAL A 39 -47.85 24.25 36.86
C VAL A 39 -49.25 24.08 36.29
N ALA A 40 -49.43 23.14 35.35
CA ALA A 40 -50.73 22.54 35.08
C ALA A 40 -50.54 21.02 34.91
N MET A 41 -50.80 20.30 35.99
CA MET A 41 -51.06 18.86 36.01
C MET A 41 -52.46 18.65 36.61
N ALA A 42 -53.13 17.64 36.05
CA ALA A 42 -54.28 16.90 36.53
C ALA A 42 -55.70 17.47 36.32
N SER A 43 -56.46 16.74 35.50
CA SER A 43 -57.87 16.43 35.74
C SER A 43 -58.10 14.95 35.42
N CYS A 44 -58.52 14.18 36.42
CA CYS A 44 -58.72 12.73 36.40
C CYS A 44 -60.04 12.31 35.72
N SER A 45 -60.05 11.10 35.16
CA SER A 45 -61.13 10.12 35.40
C SER A 45 -60.57 8.70 35.27
N GLN A 46 -60.72 7.91 36.33
CA GLN A 46 -60.47 6.47 36.36
C GLN A 46 -61.52 5.74 35.51
N ASP A 47 -61.11 4.76 34.70
CA ASP A 47 -61.33 3.33 34.99
C ASP A 47 -61.01 2.45 33.76
N VAL A 48 -60.58 1.23 34.10
CA VAL A 48 -60.39 0.02 33.28
C VAL A 48 -59.02 -0.18 32.63
N LEU A 49 -58.39 -1.26 33.10
CA LEU A 49 -57.16 -1.89 32.65
C LEU A 49 -57.22 -2.33 31.18
N ASP A 50 -56.02 -2.46 30.59
CA ASP A 50 -55.67 -3.02 29.27
C ASP A 50 -55.42 -1.98 28.18
N ASP A 51 -54.23 -1.37 28.20
CA ASP A 51 -53.28 -1.46 27.07
C ASP A 51 -51.94 -0.84 27.48
N VAL A 52 -50.86 -1.59 27.28
CA VAL A 52 -49.48 -1.08 27.40
C VAL A 52 -49.27 -0.11 26.25
N ALA A 53 -49.47 1.18 26.53
CA ALA A 53 -49.21 2.26 25.58
C ALA A 53 -47.73 2.28 25.20
N SER A 54 -47.47 2.07 23.91
CA SER A 54 -46.19 2.28 23.24
C SER A 54 -45.60 3.65 23.60
N GLY A 55 -44.34 3.65 24.08
CA GLY A 55 -43.52 4.86 24.17
C GLY A 55 -43.33 5.54 22.80
N PRO A 56 -42.68 6.72 22.75
CA PRO A 56 -42.47 7.43 21.50
C PRO A 56 -41.77 6.51 20.50
N THR A 57 -42.42 6.29 19.36
CA THR A 57 -41.89 5.50 18.24
C THR A 57 -40.64 6.17 17.70
N ALA A 58 -39.56 5.41 17.50
CA ALA A 58 -38.34 5.91 16.87
C ALA A 58 -38.65 6.52 15.49
N ASP A 59 -38.04 7.66 15.17
CA ASP A 59 -38.16 8.28 13.84
C ASP A 59 -37.29 7.49 12.84
N LEU A 60 -37.92 6.52 12.18
CA LEU A 60 -37.29 5.61 11.23
C LEU A 60 -37.50 6.12 9.82
N THR A 61 -36.40 6.45 9.14
CA THR A 61 -36.42 6.83 7.72
C THR A 61 -35.59 5.87 6.89
N LYS A 62 -36.03 5.61 5.66
CA LYS A 62 -35.34 4.72 4.72
C LYS A 62 -34.63 5.54 3.66
N THR A 63 -33.42 5.15 3.31
CA THR A 63 -32.64 5.82 2.26
C THR A 63 -31.79 4.82 1.48
N GLU A 64 -31.58 5.07 0.20
CA GLU A 64 -30.75 4.22 -0.65
C GLU A 64 -29.27 4.52 -0.41
N VAL A 65 -28.44 3.48 -0.47
CA VAL A 65 -26.98 3.61 -0.49
C VAL A 65 -26.42 3.05 -1.79
N VAL A 66 -25.29 3.59 -2.23
CA VAL A 66 -24.58 3.08 -3.40
C VAL A 66 -23.61 2.02 -2.94
N VAL A 67 -23.62 0.85 -3.59
CA VAL A 67 -22.74 -0.28 -3.27
C VAL A 67 -21.92 -0.66 -4.48
N ASN A 68 -20.61 -0.84 -4.29
CA ASN A 68 -19.69 -1.38 -5.27
C ASN A 68 -18.96 -2.60 -4.71
N ASN A 69 -19.05 -3.74 -5.41
CA ASN A 69 -18.35 -4.99 -5.08
C ASN A 69 -17.41 -5.43 -6.23
N ASN A 70 -17.09 -4.54 -7.16
CA ASN A 70 -16.22 -4.86 -8.29
C ASN A 70 -14.75 -4.98 -7.81
N SER A 71 -14.32 -6.22 -7.59
CA SER A 71 -12.98 -6.52 -7.06
C SER A 71 -11.86 -5.97 -7.93
N ALA A 72 -12.02 -5.85 -9.25
CA ALA A 72 -10.99 -5.34 -10.16
C ALA A 72 -10.81 -3.81 -10.09
N GLU A 73 -11.87 -3.07 -9.74
CA GLU A 73 -11.78 -1.65 -9.46
C GLU A 73 -11.18 -1.42 -8.06
N LEU A 74 -11.67 -2.18 -7.09
CA LEU A 74 -11.33 -2.04 -5.69
C LEU A 74 -9.90 -2.51 -5.36
N SER A 75 -9.36 -3.50 -6.08
CA SER A 75 -7.99 -4.01 -5.85
C SER A 75 -6.90 -2.99 -6.16
N LYS A 76 -7.17 -1.99 -7.01
CA LYS A 76 -6.22 -0.92 -7.34
C LYS A 76 -5.89 -0.02 -6.15
N ARG A 77 -6.72 -0.07 -5.10
CA ARG A 77 -6.61 0.78 -3.91
C ARG A 77 -5.78 0.14 -2.80
N VAL A 78 -5.30 -1.09 -2.99
CA VAL A 78 -4.51 -1.80 -1.98
C VAL A 78 -3.06 -1.91 -2.45
N THR A 79 -2.15 -1.36 -1.66
CA THR A 79 -0.71 -1.48 -1.84
C THR A 79 -0.16 -2.39 -0.76
N MET A 80 0.40 -3.54 -1.12
CA MET A 80 1.07 -4.45 -0.18
C MET A 80 2.54 -4.04 0.02
N TYR A 81 2.99 -4.09 1.27
CA TYR A 81 4.38 -3.87 1.69
C TYR A 81 4.93 -5.18 2.26
N GLY A 82 6.22 -5.48 2.04
CA GLY A 82 6.86 -6.71 2.55
C GLY A 82 7.07 -7.85 1.54
N LYS A 83 6.60 -7.72 0.29
CA LYS A 83 7.15 -8.44 -0.88
C LYS A 83 7.17 -7.49 -2.07
N THR A 84 8.19 -7.65 -2.89
CA THR A 84 8.48 -6.95 -4.14
C THR A 84 7.28 -6.97 -5.09
N ALA A 85 6.28 -6.12 -4.85
CA ALA A 85 5.46 -5.63 -5.95
C ALA A 85 6.40 -4.74 -6.75
N ALA A 86 6.90 -5.28 -7.86
CA ALA A 86 7.48 -4.46 -8.90
C ALA A 86 6.48 -3.33 -9.15
N ARG A 87 6.85 -2.08 -8.82
CA ARG A 87 6.27 -0.95 -9.54
C ARG A 87 6.69 -1.19 -10.98
N SER A 88 5.82 -1.82 -11.75
CA SER A 88 6.01 -2.03 -13.16
C SER A 88 5.92 -0.66 -13.83
N ARG A 89 7.02 0.08 -13.87
CA ARG A 89 7.36 0.71 -15.13
C ARG A 89 7.67 -0.45 -16.05
N ALA A 90 6.83 -0.62 -17.07
CA ALA A 90 7.08 -1.63 -18.07
C ALA A 90 8.47 -1.35 -18.65
N ALA A 91 9.47 -2.16 -18.27
CA ALA A 91 10.43 -2.62 -19.28
C ALA A 91 9.58 -2.95 -20.50
N GLY A 92 9.88 -2.39 -21.67
CA GLY A 92 8.98 -2.43 -22.82
C GLY A 92 8.52 -3.83 -23.25
N ASP A 93 8.03 -3.94 -24.48
CA ASP A 93 7.44 -5.14 -25.11
C ASP A 93 8.00 -6.52 -24.65
N ALA A 94 9.32 -6.66 -24.37
CA ALA A 94 9.94 -7.91 -23.91
C ALA A 94 9.51 -8.42 -22.51
N SER A 95 9.21 -7.56 -21.53
CA SER A 95 8.78 -8.03 -20.19
C SER A 95 7.36 -8.59 -20.19
N ALA A 96 6.54 -8.16 -21.16
CA ALA A 96 5.19 -8.65 -21.39
C ALA A 96 5.14 -9.93 -22.22
N LEU A 97 6.28 -10.42 -22.72
CA LEU A 97 6.32 -11.70 -23.43
C LEU A 97 5.95 -12.83 -22.46
N ALA A 98 4.93 -13.58 -22.85
CA ALA A 98 4.52 -14.79 -22.16
C ALA A 98 4.46 -15.93 -23.16
N MET A 99 4.96 -17.09 -22.76
CA MET A 99 4.80 -18.30 -23.56
C MET A 99 3.32 -18.72 -23.56
N PRO A 100 2.74 -19.06 -24.73
CA PRO A 100 1.40 -19.63 -24.78
C PRO A 100 1.32 -20.95 -23.99
N GLU A 101 0.10 -21.37 -23.62
CA GLU A 101 -0.09 -22.69 -23.02
C GLU A 101 0.15 -23.81 -24.03
N ALA A 102 0.72 -24.93 -23.55
CA ALA A 102 0.92 -26.12 -24.35
C ALA A 102 -0.45 -26.70 -24.79
N PRO A 103 -0.63 -27.04 -26.08
CA PRO A 103 -1.87 -27.66 -26.53
C PRO A 103 -2.00 -29.08 -25.99
N ALA A 104 -3.02 -29.35 -25.18
CA ALA A 104 -3.23 -30.65 -24.53
C ALA A 104 -3.47 -31.80 -25.52
N SER A 105 -4.21 -31.53 -26.61
CA SER A 105 -4.50 -32.47 -27.70
C SER A 105 -4.65 -31.70 -29.01
N PRO A 106 -3.57 -31.46 -29.77
CA PRO A 106 -3.67 -30.70 -31.01
C PRO A 106 -4.45 -31.49 -32.07
N ALA A 107 -5.43 -30.83 -32.69
CA ALA A 107 -6.07 -31.36 -33.90
C ALA A 107 -5.07 -31.31 -35.06
N TYR A 108 -5.04 -32.37 -35.87
CA TYR A 108 -4.13 -32.46 -37.02
C TYR A 108 -4.84 -33.00 -38.28
N ASP A 109 -4.41 -32.52 -39.45
CA ASP A 109 -4.90 -33.00 -40.75
C ASP A 109 -4.18 -34.30 -41.17
N TYR A 110 -2.89 -34.40 -40.85
CA TYR A 110 -2.01 -35.47 -41.32
C TYR A 110 -1.09 -35.98 -40.21
N GLU A 111 -0.88 -37.29 -40.15
CA GLU A 111 0.11 -37.92 -39.27
C GLU A 111 1.45 -38.11 -40.00
N MET A 112 2.56 -37.85 -39.31
CA MET A 112 3.92 -38.06 -39.81
C MET A 112 4.41 -39.45 -39.38
N GLY A 113 4.84 -40.27 -40.35
CA GLY A 113 5.35 -41.62 -40.11
C GLY A 113 6.24 -42.11 -41.26
N ASP A 114 6.45 -43.43 -41.37
CA ASP A 114 7.42 -44.06 -42.29
C ASP A 114 7.20 -43.78 -43.79
N GLY A 115 6.06 -43.20 -44.17
CA GLY A 115 5.73 -42.79 -45.54
C GLY A 115 5.58 -41.27 -45.72
N TYR A 116 5.93 -40.45 -44.73
CA TYR A 116 5.87 -39.00 -44.86
C TYR A 116 7.00 -38.50 -45.76
N HIS A 117 6.62 -37.66 -46.73
CA HIS A 117 7.54 -37.00 -47.65
C HIS A 117 7.32 -35.49 -47.63
N SER A 118 8.34 -34.73 -47.24
CA SER A 118 8.22 -33.28 -47.02
C SER A 118 7.87 -32.49 -48.28
N TRP A 119 8.32 -32.93 -49.46
CA TRP A 119 8.01 -32.31 -50.75
C TRP A 119 6.56 -32.51 -51.19
N GLU A 120 5.82 -33.42 -50.55
CA GLU A 120 4.40 -33.66 -50.80
C GLU A 120 3.49 -32.92 -49.80
N ALA A 121 4.08 -32.19 -48.85
CA ALA A 121 3.35 -31.44 -47.84
C ALA A 121 2.47 -30.36 -48.49
N LYS A 122 1.16 -30.49 -48.29
CA LYS A 122 0.15 -29.49 -48.66
C LYS A 122 0.32 -28.25 -47.80
N SER A 123 0.01 -27.09 -48.37
CA SER A 123 0.09 -25.77 -47.71
C SER A 123 -1.13 -25.51 -46.81
N GLY A 124 -0.93 -24.78 -45.72
CA GLY A 124 -1.98 -24.37 -44.77
C GLY A 124 -2.56 -25.51 -43.94
N LYS A 125 -1.74 -26.51 -43.62
CA LYS A 125 -2.14 -27.78 -42.98
C LYS A 125 -1.41 -28.06 -41.68
N THR A 126 -1.99 -28.95 -40.89
CA THR A 126 -1.45 -29.36 -39.59
C THR A 126 -0.93 -30.80 -39.66
N TYR A 127 0.30 -31.00 -39.22
CA TYR A 127 0.98 -32.30 -39.22
C TYR A 127 1.35 -32.70 -37.81
N TYR A 128 1.21 -33.97 -37.47
CA TYR A 128 1.48 -34.48 -36.13
C TYR A 128 2.45 -35.67 -36.18
N LEU A 129 3.58 -35.60 -35.46
CA LEU A 129 4.47 -36.75 -35.22
C LEU A 129 4.13 -37.39 -33.87
N PRO A 130 3.56 -38.61 -33.83
CA PRO A 130 3.12 -39.24 -32.60
C PRO A 130 4.26 -39.61 -31.64
N ALA A 131 3.94 -39.69 -30.35
CA ALA A 131 4.86 -40.18 -29.34
C ALA A 131 5.37 -41.60 -29.68
N GLY A 132 6.66 -41.84 -29.44
CA GLY A 132 7.33 -43.12 -29.75
C GLY A 132 7.68 -43.35 -31.22
N LYS A 133 7.41 -42.39 -32.10
CA LYS A 133 7.91 -42.39 -33.48
C LYS A 133 9.13 -41.48 -33.62
N SER A 134 10.10 -41.91 -34.42
CA SER A 134 11.27 -41.10 -34.78
C SER A 134 11.29 -40.89 -36.30
N LEU A 135 11.58 -39.66 -36.74
CA LEU A 135 11.62 -39.30 -38.15
C LEU A 135 12.77 -38.33 -38.43
N GLU A 136 13.60 -38.64 -39.43
CA GLU A 136 14.58 -37.71 -39.99
C GLU A 136 14.11 -37.26 -41.38
N THR A 137 13.89 -35.95 -41.55
CA THR A 137 13.34 -35.41 -42.80
C THR A 137 13.66 -33.93 -42.97
N GLN A 138 13.49 -33.42 -44.19
CA GLN A 138 13.31 -31.98 -44.38
C GLN A 138 11.92 -31.56 -43.88
N VAL A 139 11.73 -30.29 -43.52
CA VAL A 139 10.43 -29.74 -43.10
C VAL A 139 10.03 -28.60 -44.02
N TRP A 140 8.90 -28.74 -44.71
CA TRP A 140 8.36 -27.71 -45.59
C TRP A 140 7.24 -26.99 -44.85
N PHE A 141 7.54 -25.80 -44.33
CA PHE A 141 6.60 -25.06 -43.53
C PHE A 141 5.41 -24.59 -44.37
N ASN A 142 5.51 -23.99 -45.56
CA ASN A 142 4.34 -23.75 -46.46
C ASN A 142 3.03 -23.28 -45.77
N ASP A 143 3.09 -22.41 -44.75
CA ASP A 143 1.97 -21.99 -43.88
C ASP A 143 1.35 -23.11 -43.00
N ASN A 144 2.10 -24.18 -42.77
CA ASN A 144 1.75 -25.36 -41.98
C ASN A 144 2.17 -25.21 -40.51
N VAL A 145 1.52 -26.02 -39.66
CA VAL A 145 1.88 -26.23 -38.26
C VAL A 145 2.31 -27.66 -38.05
N TYR A 146 3.50 -27.87 -37.48
CA TYR A 146 4.03 -29.18 -37.14
C TYR A 146 4.00 -29.40 -35.63
N TYR A 147 3.20 -30.35 -35.16
CA TYR A 147 3.13 -30.78 -33.77
C TYR A 147 4.01 -32.03 -33.57
N VAL A 148 4.94 -31.97 -32.63
CA VAL A 148 5.93 -33.04 -32.41
C VAL A 148 5.78 -33.61 -31.00
N ALA A 149 5.21 -34.81 -30.88
CA ALA A 149 5.23 -35.61 -29.65
C ALA A 149 6.27 -36.74 -29.67
N GLY A 150 6.75 -37.12 -30.86
CA GLY A 150 7.85 -38.07 -31.06
C GLY A 150 9.22 -37.40 -31.15
N GLU A 151 10.15 -38.02 -31.87
CA GLU A 151 11.50 -37.51 -32.11
C GLU A 151 11.67 -37.08 -33.58
N LEU A 152 11.87 -35.78 -33.83
CA LEU A 152 12.04 -35.22 -35.17
C LEU A 152 13.47 -34.69 -35.35
N VAL A 153 14.21 -35.28 -36.28
CA VAL A 153 15.49 -34.75 -36.75
C VAL A 153 15.25 -33.98 -38.04
N ILE A 154 15.44 -32.67 -38.00
CA ILE A 154 15.23 -31.79 -39.16
C ILE A 154 16.57 -31.67 -39.90
N SER A 155 16.65 -32.19 -41.12
CA SER A 155 17.86 -32.08 -41.95
C SER A 155 17.99 -30.71 -42.61
N SER A 156 16.86 -30.15 -43.05
CA SER A 156 16.73 -28.75 -43.46
C SER A 156 15.27 -28.30 -43.43
N TYR A 157 15.02 -27.00 -43.45
CA TYR A 157 13.66 -26.47 -43.57
C TYR A 157 13.50 -25.42 -44.67
N TYR A 158 12.27 -25.26 -45.16
CA TYR A 158 11.90 -24.29 -46.20
C TYR A 158 10.55 -23.63 -45.92
N GLY A 159 10.40 -22.38 -46.34
CA GLY A 159 9.14 -21.63 -46.22
C GLY A 159 8.88 -21.08 -44.82
N LYS A 160 7.66 -20.57 -44.63
CA LYS A 160 7.16 -19.96 -43.39
C LYS A 160 6.09 -20.82 -42.73
N GLY A 161 5.96 -20.78 -41.41
CA GLY A 161 4.98 -21.57 -40.65
C GLY A 161 5.37 -21.76 -39.19
N LYS A 162 4.87 -22.82 -38.55
CA LYS A 162 5.00 -23.03 -37.11
C LYS A 162 5.45 -24.44 -36.74
N LEU A 163 6.36 -24.54 -35.78
CA LEU A 163 6.79 -25.79 -35.14
C LEU A 163 6.39 -25.75 -33.67
N VAL A 164 5.67 -26.75 -33.20
CA VAL A 164 5.24 -26.91 -31.82
C VAL A 164 5.77 -28.23 -31.29
N VAL A 165 6.78 -28.18 -30.43
CA VAL A 165 7.30 -29.35 -29.73
C VAL A 165 6.46 -29.55 -28.47
N LEU A 166 5.71 -30.64 -28.43
CA LEU A 166 4.81 -30.96 -27.33
C LEU A 166 5.59 -31.50 -26.12
N PRO A 167 4.99 -31.51 -24.92
CA PRO A 167 5.59 -32.18 -23.77
C PRO A 167 6.00 -33.62 -24.09
N GLY A 168 7.27 -33.95 -23.84
CA GLY A 168 7.87 -35.27 -24.15
C GLY A 168 8.37 -35.44 -25.59
N GLY A 169 8.02 -34.53 -26.51
CA GLY A 169 8.56 -34.50 -27.86
C GLY A 169 10.01 -34.01 -27.89
N GLN A 170 10.76 -34.43 -28.90
CA GLN A 170 12.17 -34.10 -29.09
C GLN A 170 12.40 -33.60 -30.51
N VAL A 171 13.11 -32.49 -30.64
CA VAL A 171 13.54 -31.94 -31.94
C VAL A 171 15.04 -31.77 -31.95
N ARG A 172 15.69 -32.25 -33.02
CA ARG A 172 17.06 -31.84 -33.38
C ARG A 172 16.99 -30.89 -34.58
N TYR A 173 17.30 -29.62 -34.35
CA TYR A 173 17.19 -28.54 -35.33
C TYR A 173 18.52 -28.34 -36.08
N PRO A 174 18.51 -28.12 -37.42
CA PRO A 174 19.72 -28.02 -38.22
C PRO A 174 20.46 -26.71 -37.95
N SER A 175 21.69 -26.58 -38.45
CA SER A 175 22.52 -25.36 -38.35
C SER A 175 22.03 -24.19 -39.23
N GLN A 176 20.73 -24.11 -39.53
CA GLN A 176 20.14 -23.01 -40.31
C GLN A 176 19.68 -21.88 -39.38
N PRO A 177 19.82 -20.60 -39.77
CA PRO A 177 19.16 -19.52 -39.03
C PRO A 177 17.63 -19.69 -39.05
N LEU A 178 16.95 -19.36 -37.96
CA LEU A 178 15.49 -19.25 -37.94
C LEU A 178 15.07 -18.00 -38.71
N ASN A 179 14.24 -18.21 -39.72
CA ASN A 179 13.66 -17.22 -40.62
C ASN A 179 12.19 -17.56 -40.85
N ASP A 180 11.31 -16.56 -40.72
CA ASP A 180 9.88 -16.63 -41.05
C ASP A 180 9.09 -17.78 -40.39
N ILE A 181 9.63 -18.37 -39.31
CA ILE A 181 8.99 -19.45 -38.58
C ILE A 181 8.82 -19.11 -37.09
N GLU A 182 7.75 -19.66 -36.51
CA GLU A 182 7.50 -19.65 -35.07
C GLU A 182 7.80 -21.04 -34.49
N VAL A 183 8.68 -21.09 -33.50
CA VAL A 183 9.00 -22.31 -32.74
C VAL A 183 8.50 -22.15 -31.31
N LEU A 184 7.58 -23.02 -30.90
CA LEU A 184 7.12 -23.16 -29.51
C LEU A 184 7.60 -24.50 -28.97
N ASN A 185 8.54 -24.48 -28.04
CA ASN A 185 9.14 -25.68 -27.47
C ASN A 185 8.70 -25.92 -26.01
N TYR A 186 7.83 -26.91 -25.82
CA TYR A 186 7.42 -27.45 -24.51
C TYR A 186 8.10 -28.79 -24.18
N GLY A 187 8.94 -29.30 -25.07
CA GLY A 187 9.69 -30.54 -24.92
C GLY A 187 11.19 -30.27 -24.99
N GLU A 188 11.91 -31.15 -25.69
CA GLU A 188 13.35 -31.01 -25.88
C GLU A 188 13.69 -30.45 -27.26
N PHE A 189 14.55 -29.43 -27.29
CA PHE A 189 15.04 -28.81 -28.53
C PHE A 189 16.56 -28.75 -28.51
N ARG A 190 17.20 -29.55 -29.36
CA ARG A 190 18.66 -29.63 -29.48
C ARG A 190 19.13 -29.03 -30.80
N LEU A 191 20.22 -28.26 -30.75
CA LEU A 191 20.87 -27.75 -31.95
C LEU A 191 21.80 -28.83 -32.54
N ALA A 192 21.81 -28.96 -33.86
CA ALA A 192 22.66 -29.94 -34.54
C ALA A 192 24.16 -29.56 -34.53
N SER A 193 24.46 -28.29 -34.26
CA SER A 193 25.78 -27.68 -34.26
C SER A 193 26.01 -26.93 -32.95
N ASP A 194 27.24 -27.01 -32.46
CA ASP A 194 27.79 -26.22 -31.36
C ASP A 194 28.30 -24.85 -31.81
N LYS A 195 28.07 -24.48 -33.08
CA LYS A 195 28.44 -23.20 -33.67
C LYS A 195 27.20 -22.41 -34.07
N GLY A 196 26.93 -21.35 -33.33
CA GLY A 196 25.95 -20.31 -33.61
C GLY A 196 24.49 -20.75 -33.66
N PHE A 197 23.62 -19.98 -33.00
CA PHE A 197 22.18 -20.04 -33.20
C PHE A 197 21.67 -18.64 -33.55
N THR A 198 21.12 -18.48 -34.75
CA THR A 198 20.60 -17.20 -35.21
C THR A 198 19.09 -17.23 -35.30
N VAL A 199 18.43 -16.28 -34.62
CA VAL A 199 16.98 -16.04 -34.73
C VAL A 199 16.79 -14.67 -35.37
N ASN A 200 16.42 -14.63 -36.65
CA ASN A 200 16.27 -13.36 -37.37
C ASN A 200 15.00 -12.62 -36.98
N ASN A 201 14.94 -11.32 -37.30
CA ASN A 201 13.87 -10.40 -36.90
C ASN A 201 12.44 -10.86 -37.22
N ASN A 202 12.27 -11.70 -38.24
CA ASN A 202 10.99 -12.25 -38.70
C ASN A 202 10.65 -13.62 -38.09
N ALA A 203 11.43 -14.10 -37.13
CA ALA A 203 11.25 -15.39 -36.49
C ALA A 203 10.91 -15.25 -35.00
N VAL A 204 10.30 -16.32 -34.48
CA VAL A 204 9.95 -16.45 -33.06
C VAL A 204 10.51 -17.78 -32.56
N PHE A 205 11.23 -17.74 -31.44
CA PHE A 205 11.66 -18.92 -30.71
C PHE A 205 11.25 -18.76 -29.25
N MET A 206 10.46 -19.70 -28.74
CA MET A 206 10.05 -19.72 -27.34
C MET A 206 10.24 -21.12 -26.79
N THR A 207 10.86 -21.24 -25.61
CA THR A 207 10.98 -22.50 -24.88
C THR A 207 10.59 -22.33 -23.42
N SER A 208 9.87 -23.30 -22.86
CA SER A 208 9.36 -23.23 -21.49
C SER A 208 10.40 -23.56 -20.42
N GLY A 209 11.48 -24.27 -20.79
CA GLY A 209 12.53 -24.71 -19.88
C GLY A 209 13.82 -23.92 -20.08
N ASP A 210 14.93 -24.58 -19.73
CA ASP A 210 16.28 -24.05 -19.90
C ASP A 210 16.72 -24.07 -21.37
N PHE A 211 17.67 -23.21 -21.71
CA PHE A 211 18.28 -23.24 -23.03
C PHE A 211 19.76 -22.85 -22.99
N SER A 212 20.55 -23.42 -23.90
CA SER A 212 21.96 -23.10 -24.05
C SER A 212 22.23 -22.62 -25.47
N LEU A 213 22.86 -21.45 -25.59
CA LEU A 213 23.27 -20.85 -26.84
C LEU A 213 24.75 -21.14 -27.12
N PRO A 214 25.08 -21.71 -28.29
CA PRO A 214 26.47 -21.90 -28.70
C PRO A 214 27.16 -20.58 -28.99
N ASP A 215 28.50 -20.59 -29.06
CA ASP A 215 29.28 -19.42 -29.47
C ASP A 215 28.86 -18.90 -30.85
N GLY A 216 28.87 -17.57 -30.99
CA GLY A 216 28.44 -16.86 -32.20
C GLY A 216 26.93 -16.79 -32.40
N SER A 217 26.12 -17.03 -31.36
CA SER A 217 24.67 -16.86 -31.43
C SER A 217 24.27 -15.40 -31.57
N ASN A 218 23.28 -15.13 -32.43
CA ASN A 218 22.79 -13.78 -32.70
C ASN A 218 21.26 -13.73 -32.73
N ILE A 219 20.67 -12.94 -31.84
CA ILE A 219 19.22 -12.89 -31.66
C ILE A 219 18.69 -11.53 -32.12
N GLY A 220 17.84 -11.57 -33.14
CA GLY A 220 17.14 -10.43 -33.74
C GLY A 220 15.61 -10.50 -33.66
N GLY A 221 15.04 -11.71 -33.58
CA GLY A 221 13.60 -11.95 -33.50
C GLY A 221 13.02 -11.88 -32.09
N THR A 222 11.87 -12.52 -31.91
CA THR A 222 11.32 -12.78 -30.56
C THR A 222 11.96 -14.03 -29.99
N PHE A 223 12.57 -13.92 -28.82
CA PHE A 223 13.30 -15.00 -28.16
C PHE A 223 12.88 -15.09 -26.70
N TYR A 224 12.37 -16.25 -26.28
CA TYR A 224 11.86 -16.49 -24.93
C TYR A 224 12.42 -17.79 -24.37
N VAL A 225 12.96 -17.71 -23.15
CA VAL A 225 13.39 -18.83 -22.32
C VAL A 225 12.66 -18.73 -21.00
N GLY A 226 11.87 -19.75 -20.67
CA GLY A 226 11.01 -19.74 -19.48
C GLY A 226 11.77 -19.86 -18.16
N ASN A 227 12.97 -20.46 -18.18
CA ASN A 227 13.81 -20.60 -17.01
C ASN A 227 15.22 -20.03 -17.25
N ASP A 228 16.29 -20.84 -17.21
CA ASP A 228 17.67 -20.37 -17.28
C ASP A 228 18.24 -20.40 -18.70
N LEU A 229 19.06 -19.40 -19.02
CA LEU A 229 19.80 -19.30 -20.27
C LEU A 229 21.31 -19.27 -20.03
N GLU A 230 22.02 -20.16 -20.69
CA GLU A 230 23.48 -20.18 -20.76
C GLU A 230 23.94 -19.77 -22.16
N ALA A 231 24.98 -18.95 -22.25
CA ALA A 231 25.62 -18.60 -23.50
C ALA A 231 27.14 -18.46 -23.31
N GLU A 232 27.94 -18.67 -24.35
CA GLU A 232 29.33 -18.21 -24.33
C GLU A 232 29.33 -16.72 -24.73
N LYS A 233 28.99 -16.45 -25.99
CA LYS A 233 28.83 -15.09 -26.51
C LYS A 233 27.40 -14.85 -26.99
N LEU A 234 26.75 -13.86 -26.40
CA LEU A 234 25.39 -13.43 -26.77
C LEU A 234 25.42 -12.08 -27.48
N ILE A 235 24.97 -12.07 -28.73
CA ILE A 235 24.90 -10.85 -29.56
C ILE A 235 23.44 -10.56 -29.90
N LEU A 236 22.99 -9.34 -29.59
CA LEU A 236 21.73 -8.78 -30.06
C LEU A 236 22.07 -7.55 -30.90
N SER A 237 22.32 -7.78 -32.20
CA SER A 237 22.79 -6.73 -33.13
C SER A 237 21.83 -6.41 -34.25
N GLN A 238 20.74 -7.15 -34.41
CA GLN A 238 19.69 -6.78 -35.35
C GLN A 238 18.73 -5.79 -34.69
N TYR A 239 17.84 -5.17 -35.47
CA TYR A 239 16.99 -4.09 -34.97
C TYR A 239 15.72 -4.62 -34.30
N GLY A 240 15.47 -4.25 -33.04
CA GLY A 240 14.15 -4.41 -32.40
C GLY A 240 13.80 -5.83 -31.90
N ALA A 241 14.79 -6.65 -31.57
CA ALA A 241 14.61 -7.93 -30.90
C ALA A 241 13.89 -7.76 -29.55
N ARG A 242 13.05 -8.75 -29.24
CA ARG A 242 12.41 -8.89 -27.92
C ARG A 242 12.92 -10.17 -27.27
N PHE A 243 13.68 -10.02 -26.20
CA PHE A 243 14.43 -11.10 -25.58
C PHE A 243 14.02 -11.25 -24.12
N HIS A 244 13.59 -12.44 -23.72
CA HIS A 244 13.07 -12.72 -22.38
C HIS A 244 13.71 -13.98 -21.81
N VAL A 245 14.20 -13.87 -20.58
CA VAL A 245 14.67 -14.98 -19.74
C VAL A 245 13.93 -14.91 -18.41
N GLY A 246 13.17 -15.97 -18.10
CA GLY A 246 12.30 -15.99 -16.92
C GLY A 246 13.05 -16.03 -15.60
N ASN A 247 14.20 -16.71 -15.56
CA ASN A 247 15.03 -16.80 -14.35
C ASN A 247 16.41 -16.12 -14.56
N SER A 248 17.47 -16.89 -14.85
CA SER A 248 18.84 -16.35 -14.89
C SER A 248 19.53 -16.48 -16.25
N LEU A 249 20.39 -15.49 -16.57
CA LEU A 249 21.24 -15.47 -17.76
C LEU A 249 22.71 -15.54 -17.35
N THR A 250 23.42 -16.58 -17.77
CA THR A 250 24.88 -16.68 -17.63
C THR A 250 25.56 -16.57 -18.99
N ALA A 251 26.55 -15.69 -19.11
CA ALA A 251 27.31 -15.51 -20.34
C ALA A 251 28.79 -15.16 -20.11
N ASP A 252 29.64 -15.36 -21.12
CA ASP A 252 31.02 -14.84 -21.08
C ASP A 252 31.10 -13.42 -21.63
N GLU A 253 30.42 -13.14 -22.74
CA GLU A 253 30.30 -11.79 -23.30
C GLU A 253 28.87 -11.53 -23.79
N VAL A 254 28.40 -10.30 -23.54
CA VAL A 254 27.07 -9.86 -23.99
C VAL A 254 27.17 -8.51 -24.67
N GLN A 255 26.58 -8.40 -25.86
CA GLN A 255 26.47 -7.15 -26.60
C GLN A 255 25.03 -6.94 -27.05
N ILE A 256 24.42 -5.84 -26.58
CA ILE A 256 23.04 -5.46 -26.89
C ILE A 256 23.06 -4.07 -27.56
N THR A 257 22.61 -4.02 -28.81
CA THR A 257 22.65 -2.81 -29.66
C THR A 257 21.35 -2.63 -30.43
N ASN A 258 21.18 -1.54 -31.19
CA ASN A 258 20.12 -1.36 -32.18
C ASN A 258 18.67 -1.51 -31.66
N SER A 259 18.35 -0.81 -30.57
CA SER A 259 17.00 -0.72 -30.01
C SER A 259 16.41 -2.08 -29.60
N ASN A 260 17.25 -2.97 -29.07
CA ASN A 260 16.82 -4.27 -28.58
C ASN A 260 16.30 -4.17 -27.14
N SER A 261 15.26 -4.95 -26.82
CA SER A 261 14.65 -4.99 -25.49
C SER A 261 14.91 -6.34 -24.84
N VAL A 262 15.58 -6.32 -23.70
CA VAL A 262 16.04 -7.52 -22.97
C VAL A 262 15.50 -7.52 -21.54
N TYR A 263 14.88 -8.63 -21.15
CA TYR A 263 14.38 -8.87 -19.80
C TYR A 263 14.99 -10.14 -19.21
N VAL A 264 15.55 -10.02 -18.01
CA VAL A 264 16.03 -11.14 -17.20
C VAL A 264 15.33 -11.08 -15.84
N GLY A 265 14.51 -12.08 -15.54
CA GLY A 265 13.58 -12.05 -14.40
C GLY A 265 14.25 -12.08 -13.03
N TYR A 266 15.41 -12.74 -12.91
CA TYR A 266 16.12 -12.89 -11.64
C TYR A 266 17.56 -12.36 -11.70
N SER A 267 18.52 -13.13 -12.23
CA SER A 267 19.94 -12.76 -12.15
C SER A 267 20.65 -12.84 -13.49
N MET A 268 21.63 -11.97 -13.70
CA MET A 268 22.48 -11.98 -14.88
C MET A 268 23.95 -11.97 -14.47
N SER A 269 24.71 -12.97 -14.92
CA SER A 269 26.14 -13.07 -14.68
C SER A 269 26.89 -13.08 -16.00
N VAL A 270 27.75 -12.09 -16.21
CA VAL A 270 28.61 -11.97 -17.38
C VAL A 270 30.05 -12.03 -16.94
N SER A 271 30.78 -13.10 -17.26
CA SER A 271 32.16 -13.27 -16.79
C SER A 271 33.11 -12.21 -17.37
N GLY A 272 32.81 -11.70 -18.57
CA GLY A 272 33.57 -10.69 -19.29
C GLY A 272 32.88 -9.32 -19.38
N ARG A 273 32.74 -8.81 -20.60
CA ARG A 273 32.18 -7.47 -20.87
C ARG A 273 30.71 -7.56 -21.22
N LEU A 274 29.92 -6.67 -20.62
CA LEU A 274 28.55 -6.38 -20.98
C LEU A 274 28.48 -5.00 -21.63
N GLU A 275 28.10 -4.95 -22.91
CA GLU A 275 27.88 -3.71 -23.65
C GLU A 275 26.38 -3.51 -23.91
N LEU A 276 25.86 -2.34 -23.51
CA LEU A 276 24.51 -1.87 -23.82
C LEU A 276 24.58 -0.54 -24.56
N ASN A 277 24.02 -0.50 -25.77
CA ASN A 277 24.26 0.58 -26.72
C ASN A 277 23.02 0.85 -27.58
N SER A 278 22.97 2.02 -28.22
CA SER A 278 22.08 2.35 -29.33
C SER A 278 20.60 2.20 -28.98
N SER A 279 20.18 2.91 -27.92
CA SER A 279 18.79 2.95 -27.42
C SER A 279 18.21 1.58 -27.06
N SER A 280 19.06 0.64 -26.66
CA SER A 280 18.63 -0.67 -26.18
C SER A 280 18.34 -0.64 -24.68
N ASP A 281 17.39 -1.47 -24.27
CA ASP A 281 16.91 -1.56 -22.89
C ASP A 281 17.28 -2.92 -22.30
N LEU A 282 17.86 -2.93 -21.11
CA LEU A 282 18.13 -4.13 -20.33
C LEU A 282 17.50 -3.99 -18.94
N TYR A 283 16.64 -4.93 -18.60
CA TYR A 283 16.04 -5.07 -17.26
C TYR A 283 16.55 -6.33 -16.58
N VAL A 284 17.06 -6.18 -15.35
CA VAL A 284 17.47 -7.30 -14.49
C VAL A 284 16.72 -7.21 -13.16
N GLY A 285 15.92 -8.24 -12.84
CA GLY A 285 14.98 -8.20 -11.72
C GLY A 285 15.61 -8.24 -10.33
N CYS A 286 16.75 -8.90 -10.16
CA CYS A 286 17.48 -8.98 -8.89
C CYS A 286 18.92 -8.45 -9.06
N GLY A 287 19.85 -9.26 -9.57
CA GLY A 287 21.27 -8.96 -9.54
C GLY A 287 21.96 -9.08 -10.90
N LEU A 288 22.82 -8.12 -11.23
CA LEU A 288 23.69 -8.11 -12.41
C LEU A 288 25.17 -8.08 -11.99
N GLU A 289 25.94 -9.06 -12.45
CA GLU A 289 27.40 -9.09 -12.27
C GLU A 289 28.10 -9.05 -13.63
N ALA A 290 28.97 -8.07 -13.86
CA ALA A 290 29.84 -8.00 -15.03
C ALA A 290 31.31 -8.10 -14.59
N GLY A 291 31.97 -9.22 -14.86
CA GLY A 291 33.28 -9.55 -14.32
C GLY A 291 34.44 -8.70 -14.85
N ARG A 292 34.26 -7.95 -15.94
CA ARG A 292 35.30 -7.06 -16.50
C ARG A 292 34.86 -5.60 -16.62
N GLU A 293 33.83 -5.33 -17.42
CA GLU A 293 33.32 -3.98 -17.66
C GLU A 293 31.84 -4.04 -18.02
N LEU A 294 31.07 -3.15 -17.41
CA LEU A 294 29.74 -2.76 -17.86
C LEU A 294 29.86 -1.44 -18.61
N TYR A 295 29.52 -1.44 -19.89
CA TYR A 295 29.55 -0.24 -20.74
C TYR A 295 28.16 0.11 -21.25
N VAL A 296 27.64 1.27 -20.84
CA VAL A 296 26.30 1.76 -21.19
C VAL A 296 26.43 3.07 -21.97
N THR A 297 25.95 3.11 -23.22
CA THR A 297 26.17 4.25 -24.12
C THR A 297 25.00 4.48 -25.07
N ASN A 298 25.01 5.61 -25.77
CA ASN A 298 24.10 5.96 -26.87
C ASN A 298 22.62 5.75 -26.52
N ARG A 299 22.16 6.42 -25.46
CA ARG A 299 20.76 6.41 -24.99
C ARG A 299 20.24 5.05 -24.51
N ALA A 300 21.14 4.11 -24.24
CA ALA A 300 20.80 2.85 -23.60
C ALA A 300 20.25 3.04 -22.18
N LEU A 301 19.32 2.16 -21.78
CA LEU A 301 18.73 2.12 -20.45
C LEU A 301 19.03 0.77 -19.78
N LEU A 302 19.68 0.82 -18.62
CA LEU A 302 19.83 -0.32 -17.72
C LEU A 302 18.99 -0.11 -16.47
N TYR A 303 18.08 -1.05 -16.17
CA TYR A 303 17.33 -1.11 -14.92
C TYR A 303 17.85 -2.25 -14.04
N ILE A 304 18.06 -1.94 -12.76
CA ILE A 304 18.51 -2.89 -11.73
C ILE A 304 17.51 -2.95 -10.59
N GLY A 305 16.99 -4.15 -10.32
CA GLY A 305 16.00 -4.37 -9.27
C GLY A 305 16.56 -4.52 -7.85
N SER A 306 17.86 -4.84 -7.69
CA SER A 306 18.46 -5.01 -6.35
C SER A 306 19.99 -4.88 -6.28
N TYR A 307 20.75 -5.52 -7.18
CA TYR A 307 22.22 -5.54 -7.12
C TYR A 307 22.88 -5.30 -8.48
N LEU A 308 23.95 -4.51 -8.50
CA LEU A 308 24.85 -4.41 -9.64
C LEU A 308 26.30 -4.43 -9.16
N SER A 309 27.12 -5.33 -9.70
CA SER A 309 28.56 -5.37 -9.46
C SER A 309 29.33 -5.39 -10.77
N SER A 310 30.35 -4.52 -10.88
CA SER A 310 31.32 -4.57 -11.98
C SER A 310 32.61 -3.88 -11.56
N PRO A 311 33.81 -4.40 -11.89
CA PRO A 311 35.06 -3.68 -11.63
C PRO A 311 35.09 -2.28 -12.25
N VAL A 312 34.45 -2.13 -13.41
CA VAL A 312 34.34 -0.86 -14.14
C VAL A 312 32.94 -0.67 -14.67
N ILE A 313 32.34 0.48 -14.40
CA ILE A 313 31.10 0.95 -15.03
C ILE A 313 31.45 2.19 -15.84
N SER A 314 31.22 2.12 -17.15
CA SER A 314 31.47 3.20 -18.09
C SER A 314 30.15 3.67 -18.69
N MET A 315 29.81 4.95 -18.52
CA MET A 315 28.57 5.55 -19.01
C MET A 315 28.83 6.79 -19.87
N ASP A 316 28.16 6.88 -21.01
CA ASP A 316 28.15 8.10 -21.83
C ASP A 316 26.92 8.27 -22.75
N SER A 317 26.92 9.35 -23.53
CA SER A 317 26.04 9.58 -24.69
C SER A 317 24.53 9.37 -24.39
N GLN A 318 24.06 10.04 -23.33
CA GLN A 318 22.69 10.05 -22.80
C GLN A 318 22.20 8.69 -22.28
N SER A 319 23.10 7.80 -21.91
CA SER A 319 22.76 6.55 -21.21
C SER A 319 22.11 6.81 -19.85
N LEU A 320 21.29 5.84 -19.43
CA LEU A 320 20.56 5.85 -18.16
C LEU A 320 20.81 4.54 -17.40
N LEU A 321 21.19 4.67 -16.13
CA LEU A 321 21.16 3.61 -15.13
C LEU A 321 20.07 3.95 -14.11
N GLU A 322 18.99 3.17 -14.10
CA GLU A 322 17.88 3.28 -13.16
C GLU A 322 17.97 2.17 -12.12
N ILE A 323 17.97 2.55 -10.85
CA ILE A 323 18.24 1.68 -9.71
C ILE A 323 17.02 1.67 -8.80
N LYS A 324 16.48 0.51 -8.46
CA LYS A 324 15.38 0.46 -7.49
C LYS A 324 15.85 0.96 -6.12
N SER A 325 15.02 1.76 -5.42
CA SER A 325 15.26 2.10 -4.00
C SER A 325 15.57 0.86 -3.14
N GLY A 326 16.52 1.00 -2.20
CA GLY A 326 17.05 -0.11 -1.39
C GLY A 326 18.09 -1.00 -2.08
N SER A 327 18.50 -0.69 -3.31
CA SER A 327 19.49 -1.46 -4.08
C SER A 327 20.93 -0.99 -3.85
N LEU A 328 21.87 -1.87 -4.18
CA LEU A 328 23.31 -1.63 -4.09
C LEU A 328 23.98 -1.72 -5.47
N VAL A 329 24.74 -0.69 -5.84
CA VAL A 329 25.68 -0.70 -6.97
C VAL A 329 27.11 -0.66 -6.43
N GLU A 330 27.93 -1.66 -6.76
CA GLU A 330 29.34 -1.75 -6.38
C GLU A 330 30.24 -1.70 -7.62
N THR A 331 31.23 -0.80 -7.60
CA THR A 331 32.22 -0.70 -8.67
C THR A 331 33.58 -0.23 -8.20
N GLY A 332 34.63 -0.66 -8.89
CA GLY A 332 35.97 -0.08 -8.70
C GLY A 332 36.07 1.31 -9.32
N ALA A 333 35.55 1.48 -10.53
CA ALA A 333 35.57 2.77 -11.21
C ALA A 333 34.24 3.05 -11.91
N LEU A 334 33.65 4.21 -11.60
CA LEU A 334 32.51 4.77 -12.31
C LEU A 334 32.99 5.90 -13.22
N TYR A 335 33.04 5.65 -14.53
CA TYR A 335 33.39 6.66 -15.54
C TYR A 335 32.12 7.26 -16.13
N MET A 336 31.87 8.54 -15.88
CA MET A 336 30.74 9.27 -16.44
C MET A 336 31.22 10.34 -17.42
N LYS A 337 31.15 10.02 -18.72
CA LYS A 337 31.65 10.84 -19.82
C LYS A 337 30.47 11.36 -20.63
N ASN A 338 30.48 12.61 -21.08
CA ASN A 338 29.33 13.21 -21.78
C ASN A 338 28.04 13.15 -20.92
N PRO A 339 26.89 13.70 -21.36
CA PRO A 339 25.66 13.58 -20.58
C PRO A 339 25.30 12.10 -20.39
N CYS A 340 25.07 11.66 -19.16
CA CYS A 340 24.56 10.35 -18.78
C CYS A 340 23.99 10.47 -17.35
N THR A 341 23.09 9.56 -16.98
CA THR A 341 22.34 9.69 -15.73
C THR A 341 22.32 8.38 -14.95
N VAL A 342 22.57 8.48 -13.65
CA VAL A 342 22.27 7.47 -12.63
C VAL A 342 21.10 8.01 -11.79
N THR A 343 20.06 7.21 -11.61
CA THR A 343 18.86 7.62 -10.89
C THR A 343 18.25 6.49 -10.08
N THR A 344 17.39 6.83 -9.12
CA THR A 344 16.61 5.86 -8.36
C THR A 344 15.14 5.82 -8.74
N ASP A 345 14.58 4.62 -8.81
CA ASP A 345 13.14 4.35 -8.85
C ASP A 345 12.59 4.09 -7.44
N GLY A 346 11.83 5.04 -6.91
CA GLY A 346 11.20 4.98 -5.58
C GLY A 346 11.51 6.18 -4.70
N ASP A 347 11.00 6.13 -3.47
CA ASP A 347 11.01 7.24 -2.51
C ASP A 347 12.01 7.02 -1.34
N ASP A 348 12.96 6.08 -1.50
CA ASP A 348 14.00 5.75 -0.51
C ASP A 348 15.38 5.59 -1.17
N TYR A 349 16.43 5.59 -0.36
CA TYR A 349 17.82 5.61 -0.82
C TYR A 349 18.25 4.30 -1.50
N ALA A 350 18.96 4.42 -2.62
CA ALA A 350 19.85 3.39 -3.13
C ALA A 350 21.32 3.82 -2.93
N VAL A 351 22.23 2.85 -2.86
CA VAL A 351 23.65 3.11 -2.64
C VAL A 351 24.44 2.88 -3.94
N VAL A 352 25.26 3.85 -4.31
CA VAL A 352 26.30 3.70 -5.34
C VAL A 352 27.65 3.77 -4.65
N SER A 353 28.33 2.64 -4.52
CA SER A 353 29.65 2.52 -3.92
C SER A 353 30.71 2.34 -5.01
N ALA A 354 31.58 3.35 -5.15
CA ALA A 354 32.62 3.39 -6.17
C ALA A 354 33.97 3.78 -5.57
N ASP A 355 35.04 3.01 -5.80
CA ASP A 355 36.37 3.43 -5.33
C ASP A 355 36.78 4.78 -5.97
N LYS A 356 36.57 4.92 -7.28
CA LYS A 356 36.79 6.15 -8.03
C LYS A 356 35.58 6.52 -8.87
N ILE A 357 35.19 7.80 -8.84
CA ILE A 357 34.22 8.38 -9.78
C ILE A 357 34.92 9.43 -10.63
N GLU A 358 34.94 9.26 -11.96
CA GLU A 358 35.45 10.26 -12.89
C GLU A 358 34.29 11.00 -13.56
N ILE A 359 34.25 12.32 -13.41
CA ILE A 359 33.18 13.18 -13.94
C ILE A 359 33.79 14.15 -14.93
N ASN A 360 33.38 14.05 -16.20
CA ASN A 360 33.85 14.94 -17.27
C ASN A 360 32.72 15.86 -17.80
N GLN A 361 31.85 16.34 -16.90
CA GLN A 361 30.75 17.25 -17.20
C GLN A 361 30.46 18.17 -16.00
N PRO A 362 30.15 19.46 -16.24
CA PRO A 362 29.93 20.42 -15.15
C PRO A 362 28.56 20.28 -14.46
N ASN A 363 27.58 19.66 -15.11
CA ASN A 363 26.20 19.60 -14.63
C ASN A 363 25.87 18.25 -13.96
N VAL A 364 26.35 18.04 -12.74
CA VAL A 364 26.11 16.78 -12.01
C VAL A 364 24.67 16.62 -11.50
N LYS A 365 23.86 17.70 -11.47
CA LYS A 365 22.45 17.67 -11.06
C LYS A 365 21.59 16.82 -12.01
N ASP A 366 21.97 16.76 -13.28
CA ASP A 366 21.29 15.92 -14.27
C ASP A 366 21.92 14.52 -14.37
N MET A 367 23.12 14.34 -13.79
CA MET A 367 23.86 13.09 -13.81
C MET A 367 23.48 12.17 -12.66
N PHE A 368 23.21 12.73 -11.48
CA PHE A 368 22.78 11.98 -10.30
C PHE A 368 21.46 12.55 -9.80
N THR A 369 20.39 11.77 -9.94
CA THR A 369 19.03 12.18 -9.59
C THR A 369 18.36 11.13 -8.70
N GLY A 370 17.22 11.46 -8.10
CA GLY A 370 16.58 10.57 -7.13
C GLY A 370 17.30 10.51 -5.78
N TRP A 371 16.90 9.58 -4.92
CA TRP A 371 17.43 9.39 -3.57
C TRP A 371 18.67 8.49 -3.62
N LEU A 372 19.84 9.09 -3.82
CA LEU A 372 21.12 8.35 -3.90
C LEU A 372 22.03 8.67 -2.72
N ASP A 373 22.65 7.64 -2.16
CA ASP A 373 23.81 7.78 -1.29
C ASP A 373 25.05 7.29 -2.04
N ILE A 374 25.91 8.24 -2.42
CA ILE A 374 27.07 7.98 -3.25
C ILE A 374 28.30 7.87 -2.34
N HIS A 375 28.84 6.66 -2.27
CA HIS A 375 30.04 6.35 -1.51
C HIS A 375 31.25 6.31 -2.43
N TYR A 376 32.30 7.04 -2.07
CA TYR A 376 33.51 7.14 -2.88
C TYR A 376 34.77 7.44 -2.10
N LYS A 377 35.91 6.92 -2.57
CA LYS A 377 37.25 7.29 -2.07
C LYS A 377 37.79 8.53 -2.79
N GLU A 378 37.53 8.64 -4.09
CA GLU A 378 38.03 9.73 -4.93
C GLU A 378 36.97 10.15 -5.97
N ILE A 379 36.77 11.47 -6.12
CA ILE A 379 36.11 12.07 -7.28
C ILE A 379 37.18 12.78 -8.13
N ASP A 380 37.42 12.27 -9.34
CA ASP A 380 38.26 12.89 -10.36
C ASP A 380 37.39 13.82 -11.22
N ASN A 381 37.30 15.08 -10.79
CA ASN A 381 36.54 16.11 -11.50
C ASN A 381 37.35 16.69 -12.66
N ARG A 382 36.97 16.30 -13.88
CA ARG A 382 37.55 16.78 -15.15
C ARG A 382 36.69 17.81 -15.87
N SER A 383 35.57 18.21 -15.28
CA SER A 383 34.61 19.14 -15.90
C SER A 383 35.16 20.56 -16.12
N GLY A 384 36.21 20.94 -15.38
CA GLY A 384 36.74 22.31 -15.36
C GLY A 384 35.93 23.30 -14.52
N SER A 385 34.87 22.84 -13.83
CA SER A 385 33.99 23.64 -12.96
C SER A 385 33.76 22.94 -11.62
N GLU A 386 33.27 23.68 -10.62
CA GLU A 386 32.82 23.09 -9.36
C GLU A 386 31.57 22.21 -9.58
N LEU A 387 31.48 21.09 -8.84
CA LEU A 387 30.36 20.15 -8.95
C LEU A 387 29.24 20.56 -7.99
N GLU A 388 28.07 20.92 -8.52
CA GLU A 388 26.89 21.27 -7.73
C GLU A 388 25.87 20.11 -7.67
N TRP A 389 25.60 19.58 -6.48
CA TRP A 389 24.73 18.41 -6.29
C TRP A 389 23.29 18.79 -5.93
N LEU A 390 22.35 17.88 -6.14
CA LEU A 390 20.98 18.01 -5.62
C LEU A 390 20.97 17.73 -4.11
N SER A 391 20.07 18.38 -3.36
CA SER A 391 20.03 18.31 -1.90
C SER A 391 19.69 16.93 -1.33
N ASN A 392 19.06 16.09 -2.13
CA ASN A 392 18.68 14.72 -1.77
C ASN A 392 19.78 13.69 -2.06
N ILE A 393 20.89 14.10 -2.69
CA ILE A 393 22.08 13.25 -2.88
C ILE A 393 22.91 13.29 -1.61
N ARG A 394 23.12 12.14 -1.00
CA ARG A 394 24.06 11.94 0.12
C ARG A 394 25.43 11.57 -0.43
N HIS A 395 26.47 11.97 0.31
CA HIS A 395 27.85 11.65 -0.01
C HIS A 395 28.47 10.96 1.19
N ASN A 396 28.89 9.70 1.01
CA ASN A 396 29.40 8.85 2.08
C ASN A 396 28.49 8.88 3.33
N GLY A 397 27.18 8.75 3.12
CA GLY A 397 26.18 8.76 4.18
C GLY A 397 26.17 7.47 4.99
N ASP A 398 25.19 7.34 5.88
CA ASP A 398 24.99 6.21 6.79
C ASP A 398 23.89 5.24 6.32
N THR A 399 23.59 5.23 5.01
CA THR A 399 22.56 4.34 4.45
C THR A 399 22.95 2.88 4.68
N TYR A 400 22.10 2.15 5.42
CA TYR A 400 22.25 0.72 5.65
C TYR A 400 21.31 -0.06 4.72
N LEU A 401 21.89 -1.00 3.98
CA LEU A 401 21.14 -1.97 3.18
C LEU A 401 21.34 -3.36 3.81
N PRO A 402 20.28 -4.01 4.30
CA PRO A 402 20.40 -5.38 4.81
C PRO A 402 20.76 -6.33 3.67
N ALA A 403 21.46 -7.43 3.96
CA ALA A 403 21.68 -8.46 2.95
C ALA A 403 20.33 -9.02 2.50
N ALA A 404 20.12 -9.12 1.18
CA ALA A 404 18.92 -9.74 0.62
C ALA A 404 19.31 -10.51 -0.64
N GLY A 405 18.91 -11.78 -0.73
CA GLY A 405 18.96 -12.64 -1.92
C GLY A 405 20.21 -12.52 -2.80
N CYS A 406 20.23 -11.50 -3.67
CA CYS A 406 21.25 -11.24 -4.68
C CYS A 406 22.22 -10.09 -4.37
N HIS A 407 22.19 -9.43 -3.21
CA HIS A 407 23.23 -8.48 -2.78
C HIS A 407 23.75 -8.74 -1.35
N PRO A 408 25.03 -8.43 -1.08
CA PRO A 408 25.55 -8.36 0.27
C PRO A 408 24.92 -7.19 1.05
N SER A 409 25.03 -7.23 2.38
CA SER A 409 24.71 -6.05 3.20
C SER A 409 25.67 -4.91 2.91
N PHE A 410 25.18 -3.67 2.94
CA PHE A 410 25.99 -2.47 2.84
C PHE A 410 25.83 -1.58 4.07
N GLY A 411 26.93 -0.94 4.49
CA GLY A 411 26.95 -0.01 5.61
C GLY A 411 26.95 -0.69 6.97
N GLU A 412 27.13 0.11 8.02
CA GLU A 412 26.96 -0.38 9.38
C GLU A 412 25.48 -0.47 9.70
N ARG A 413 25.03 -1.64 10.15
CA ARG A 413 23.69 -1.80 10.71
C ARG A 413 23.55 -0.76 11.83
N PRO A 414 22.53 0.12 11.79
CA PRO A 414 22.25 1.00 12.91
C PRO A 414 22.16 0.16 14.18
N ALA A 415 22.67 0.67 15.31
CA ALA A 415 22.61 -0.06 16.56
C ALA A 415 21.16 -0.51 16.80
N GLU A 416 20.95 -1.83 16.71
CA GLU A 416 19.64 -2.40 16.96
C GLU A 416 19.27 -2.05 18.40
N PRO A 417 18.09 -1.46 18.65
CA PRO A 417 17.50 -1.66 19.96
C PRO A 417 17.45 -3.18 20.19
N GLY A 418 17.81 -3.65 21.38
CA GLY A 418 17.88 -5.09 21.71
C GLY A 418 16.57 -5.84 21.41
N PRO A 419 16.49 -7.17 21.64
CA PRO A 419 15.33 -7.98 21.27
C PRO A 419 14.04 -7.28 21.66
N GLY A 420 13.27 -6.91 20.65
CA GLY A 420 12.28 -5.86 20.73
C GLY A 420 11.20 -6.11 19.70
N ILE A 421 9.97 -5.85 20.09
CA ILE A 421 8.84 -5.89 19.16
C ILE A 421 9.05 -4.77 18.13
N VAL A 422 8.96 -5.11 16.84
CA VAL A 422 8.92 -4.14 15.74
C VAL A 422 7.54 -4.15 15.09
N ILE A 423 7.19 -3.02 14.47
CA ILE A 423 5.96 -2.85 13.70
C ILE A 423 6.32 -2.98 12.23
N ASP A 424 5.93 -4.10 11.61
CA ASP A 424 6.13 -4.35 10.18
C ASP A 424 4.93 -3.83 9.39
N HIS A 425 5.16 -3.11 8.29
CA HIS A 425 4.08 -2.54 7.48
C HIS A 425 3.69 -3.54 6.39
N ILE A 426 2.43 -3.98 6.41
CA ILE A 426 1.91 -5.08 5.60
C ILE A 426 1.15 -4.57 4.38
N ALA A 427 0.29 -3.57 4.56
CA ALA A 427 -0.54 -3.06 3.47
C ALA A 427 -1.07 -1.66 3.77
N GLN A 428 -1.38 -0.93 2.70
CA GLN A 428 -2.09 0.33 2.72
C GLN A 428 -3.32 0.26 1.81
N VAL A 429 -4.44 0.80 2.30
CA VAL A 429 -5.64 1.04 1.52
C VAL A 429 -5.75 2.54 1.25
N GLU A 430 -5.62 2.94 -0.02
CA GLU A 430 -5.66 4.33 -0.45
C GLU A 430 -7.08 4.85 -0.68
N THR A 431 -7.24 6.16 -0.52
CA THR A 431 -8.49 6.91 -0.75
C THR A 431 -8.43 7.81 -1.98
N SER A 432 -7.43 7.67 -2.86
CA SER A 432 -7.17 8.57 -4.01
C SER A 432 -8.31 8.68 -5.02
N ASP A 433 -9.11 7.62 -5.14
CA ASP A 433 -10.15 7.50 -6.18
C ASP A 433 -11.53 7.91 -5.69
N HIS A 434 -11.66 8.35 -4.43
CA HIS A 434 -12.88 8.98 -3.97
C HIS A 434 -13.07 10.31 -4.68
N GLY A 435 -14.26 10.56 -5.22
CA GLY A 435 -14.59 11.86 -5.82
C GLY A 435 -14.65 13.03 -4.82
N HIS A 436 -14.28 12.79 -3.56
CA HIS A 436 -14.42 13.68 -2.41
C HIS A 436 -13.36 13.36 -1.33
N TYR A 437 -13.05 14.32 -0.46
CA TYR A 437 -12.04 14.17 0.58
C TYR A 437 -12.60 13.46 1.81
N ILE A 438 -12.16 12.23 2.07
CA ILE A 438 -12.61 11.45 3.24
C ILE A 438 -11.48 11.11 4.21
N SER A 439 -11.86 10.86 5.45
CA SER A 439 -10.97 10.41 6.51
C SER A 439 -11.54 9.14 7.16
N ALA A 440 -10.73 8.09 7.29
CA ALA A 440 -11.10 6.89 8.02
C ALA A 440 -11.34 7.23 9.51
N THR A 441 -12.45 6.76 10.08
CA THR A 441 -12.92 7.14 11.42
C THR A 441 -12.94 5.98 12.40
N CYS A 442 -13.30 4.77 11.97
CA CYS A 442 -13.42 3.59 12.81
C CYS A 442 -13.07 2.34 12.02
N ILE A 443 -12.55 1.33 12.71
CA ILE A 443 -12.30 0.00 12.16
C ILE A 443 -12.80 -1.03 13.18
N GLN A 444 -13.57 -2.01 12.74
CA GLN A 444 -13.91 -3.19 13.54
C GLN A 444 -13.59 -4.47 12.77
N THR A 445 -12.95 -5.43 13.43
CA THR A 445 -12.63 -6.74 12.85
C THR A 445 -13.64 -7.79 13.32
N VAL A 446 -14.16 -8.60 12.40
CA VAL A 446 -15.03 -9.75 12.68
C VAL A 446 -14.63 -10.90 11.76
N GLY A 447 -14.11 -11.98 12.35
CA GLY A 447 -13.62 -13.13 11.60
C GLY A 447 -12.47 -12.74 10.66
N ASP A 448 -12.64 -13.04 9.38
CA ASP A 448 -11.69 -12.77 8.29
C ASP A 448 -11.88 -11.38 7.65
N LYS A 449 -12.68 -10.49 8.26
CA LYS A 449 -13.03 -9.19 7.69
C LYS A 449 -12.76 -8.01 8.62
N ALA A 450 -12.41 -6.87 8.04
CA ALA A 450 -12.35 -5.59 8.72
C ALA A 450 -13.32 -4.59 8.07
N TYR A 451 -14.08 -3.88 8.90
CA TYR A 451 -15.12 -2.94 8.50
C TYR A 451 -14.68 -1.53 8.87
N VAL A 452 -14.58 -0.65 7.88
CA VAL A 452 -13.98 0.68 8.03
C VAL A 452 -15.03 1.74 7.72
N SER A 453 -15.29 2.67 8.65
CA SER A 453 -16.13 3.84 8.37
C SER A 453 -15.29 5.06 7.98
N TYR A 454 -15.89 5.93 7.17
CA TYR A 454 -15.31 7.18 6.71
C TYR A 454 -16.30 8.34 6.81
N HIS A 455 -15.77 9.53 7.06
CA HIS A 455 -16.50 10.79 6.98
C HIS A 455 -15.78 11.80 6.08
N THR A 456 -16.48 12.86 5.70
CA THR A 456 -15.91 13.96 4.91
C THR A 456 -14.91 14.75 5.76
N ARG A 457 -13.74 15.03 5.19
CA ARG A 457 -12.81 15.99 5.78
C ARG A 457 -13.16 17.41 5.32
N GLY A 458 -13.75 18.20 6.21
CA GLY A 458 -14.08 19.60 5.96
C GLY A 458 -15.58 19.85 6.07
N SER A 459 -16.13 20.69 5.18
CA SER A 459 -17.56 20.95 5.13
C SER A 459 -18.26 20.05 4.12
N GLY A 460 -19.49 19.62 4.43
CA GLY A 460 -20.28 18.74 3.57
C GLY A 460 -20.50 17.38 4.23
N TYR A 461 -21.05 16.45 3.46
CA TYR A 461 -21.33 15.08 3.89
C TYR A 461 -21.21 14.16 2.68
N HIS A 462 -20.42 13.10 2.82
CA HIS A 462 -20.17 12.08 1.81
C HIS A 462 -19.33 10.98 2.47
N GLY A 463 -19.99 10.21 3.33
CA GLY A 463 -19.39 9.15 4.11
C GLY A 463 -19.41 7.82 3.36
N CYS A 464 -18.50 6.95 3.77
CA CYS A 464 -18.35 5.63 3.20
C CYS A 464 -18.19 4.55 4.28
N VAL A 465 -18.48 3.31 3.91
CA VAL A 465 -18.08 2.12 4.67
C VAL A 465 -17.43 1.11 3.73
N GLU A 466 -16.28 0.57 4.13
CA GLU A 466 -15.55 -0.45 3.40
C GLU A 466 -15.49 -1.75 4.17
N VAL A 467 -15.50 -2.86 3.45
CA VAL A 467 -15.27 -4.20 3.98
C VAL A 467 -14.00 -4.75 3.35
N LEU A 468 -12.99 -4.99 4.17
CA LEU A 468 -11.70 -5.54 3.77
C LEU A 468 -11.67 -7.05 4.06
N ASN A 469 -11.09 -7.83 3.16
CA ASN A 469 -10.57 -9.16 3.45
C ASN A 469 -9.27 -9.01 4.25
N VAL A 470 -9.22 -9.68 5.40
CA VAL A 470 -8.05 -9.70 6.28
C VAL A 470 -7.79 -11.11 6.81
N ALA A 471 -8.22 -12.14 6.07
CA ALA A 471 -8.01 -13.55 6.40
C ALA A 471 -6.53 -13.91 6.61
N SER A 472 -5.64 -13.22 5.91
CA SER A 472 -4.18 -13.35 6.03
C SER A 472 -3.52 -12.01 5.74
N ASP A 473 -2.37 -11.77 6.38
CA ASP A 473 -1.47 -10.66 6.08
C ASP A 473 -0.93 -10.71 4.64
N GLU A 474 -0.97 -11.88 3.98
CA GLU A 474 -0.56 -12.03 2.58
C GLU A 474 -1.62 -11.62 1.53
N ASN A 475 -2.87 -11.37 1.92
CA ASN A 475 -3.97 -11.17 0.96
C ASN A 475 -5.02 -10.17 1.46
N VAL A 476 -4.61 -8.91 1.59
CA VAL A 476 -5.52 -7.81 1.89
C VAL A 476 -6.21 -7.36 0.60
N ALA A 477 -7.54 -7.26 0.63
CA ALA A 477 -8.33 -6.76 -0.49
C ALA A 477 -9.58 -6.04 -0.01
N ILE A 478 -10.08 -5.04 -0.73
CA ILE A 478 -11.41 -4.48 -0.47
C ILE A 478 -12.45 -5.39 -1.14
N LEU A 479 -13.34 -5.99 -0.35
CA LEU A 479 -14.39 -6.89 -0.81
C LEU A 479 -15.65 -6.14 -1.24
N SER A 480 -15.95 -5.05 -0.54
CA SER A 480 -17.21 -4.33 -0.69
C SER A 480 -17.06 -2.89 -0.21
N PHE A 481 -17.75 -1.99 -0.89
CA PHE A 481 -17.75 -0.57 -0.63
C PHE A 481 -19.19 -0.06 -0.64
N MET A 482 -19.53 0.81 0.30
CA MET A 482 -20.80 1.50 0.39
C MET A 482 -20.58 3.00 0.62
N GLU A 483 -21.35 3.86 -0.05
CA GLU A 483 -21.31 5.31 0.15
C GLU A 483 -22.69 5.96 0.21
N HIS A 484 -22.73 7.15 0.83
CA HIS A 484 -23.90 8.01 0.82
C HIS A 484 -23.51 9.51 0.74
N PRO A 485 -24.02 10.28 -0.25
CA PRO A 485 -23.58 11.65 -0.54
C PRO A 485 -24.16 12.73 0.40
N SER A 486 -24.66 12.35 1.58
CA SER A 486 -25.37 13.26 2.50
C SER A 486 -25.31 12.82 3.96
N LEU A 487 -24.51 11.79 4.26
CA LEU A 487 -24.29 11.25 5.59
C LEU A 487 -22.79 11.13 5.78
N ASP A 488 -22.29 11.39 6.98
CA ASP A 488 -20.94 11.06 7.40
C ASP A 488 -20.98 9.95 8.46
N PHE A 489 -20.00 9.04 8.45
CA PHE A 489 -19.94 7.91 9.40
C PHE A 489 -18.74 8.05 10.35
N ASN A 490 -19.01 8.16 11.65
CA ASN A 490 -18.02 8.41 12.70
C ASN A 490 -17.58 7.13 13.43
N HIS A 491 -18.48 6.16 13.54
CA HIS A 491 -18.25 4.86 14.17
C HIS A 491 -19.14 3.80 13.56
N LEU A 492 -18.74 2.53 13.63
CA LEU A 492 -19.60 1.42 13.25
C LEU A 492 -19.43 0.25 14.20
N ILE A 493 -20.45 -0.60 14.23
CA ILE A 493 -20.35 -1.98 14.73
C ILE A 493 -21.00 -2.94 13.74
N VAL A 494 -20.49 -4.17 13.69
CA VAL A 494 -21.09 -5.34 13.04
C VAL A 494 -21.92 -6.06 14.09
N ASP A 495 -23.21 -6.19 13.83
CA ASP A 495 -24.20 -6.80 14.72
C ASP A 495 -24.88 -7.96 13.99
N GLY A 496 -24.24 -9.12 13.98
CA GLY A 496 -24.71 -10.27 13.21
C GLY A 496 -24.55 -10.06 11.71
N ASP A 497 -25.65 -10.14 10.96
CA ASP A 497 -25.71 -9.96 9.51
C ASP A 497 -26.02 -8.50 9.10
N ARG A 498 -25.71 -7.52 9.95
CA ARG A 498 -25.90 -6.10 9.65
C ARG A 498 -24.78 -5.25 10.24
N ILE A 499 -24.59 -4.07 9.66
CA ILE A 499 -23.80 -2.99 10.25
C ILE A 499 -24.74 -1.97 10.88
N VAL A 500 -24.37 -1.44 12.04
CA VAL A 500 -24.96 -0.25 12.65
C VAL A 500 -23.89 0.83 12.73
N ALA A 501 -24.07 1.92 11.99
CA ALA A 501 -23.14 3.03 11.89
C ALA A 501 -23.67 4.26 12.62
N ALA A 502 -22.86 4.87 13.49
CA ALA A 502 -23.11 6.18 14.07
C ALA A 502 -22.58 7.27 13.15
N GLY A 503 -23.32 8.36 13.00
CA GLY A 503 -22.94 9.44 12.11
C GLY A 503 -23.73 10.72 12.29
N ASP A 504 -23.53 11.63 11.34
CA ASP A 504 -24.25 12.89 11.23
C ASP A 504 -24.62 13.27 9.79
N SER A 505 -25.60 14.17 9.72
CA SER A 505 -26.16 14.68 8.48
C SER A 505 -26.67 16.11 8.69
N LYS A 506 -27.15 16.75 7.62
CA LYS A 506 -27.87 18.04 7.73
C LYS A 506 -29.07 18.01 8.69
N ASN A 507 -29.62 16.83 8.97
CA ASN A 507 -30.76 16.65 9.86
C ASN A 507 -30.35 16.27 11.30
N GLY A 508 -29.06 16.28 11.62
CA GLY A 508 -28.52 15.96 12.94
C GLY A 508 -27.99 14.53 13.07
N ALA A 509 -27.84 14.11 14.33
CA ALA A 509 -27.30 12.84 14.76
C ALA A 509 -28.16 11.65 14.30
N PHE A 510 -27.53 10.54 13.89
CA PHE A 510 -28.27 9.33 13.51
C PHE A 510 -27.52 8.03 13.83
N LEU A 511 -28.26 6.91 13.82
CA LEU A 511 -27.75 5.57 13.55
C LEU A 511 -28.24 5.08 12.19
N GLY A 512 -27.37 4.50 11.38
CA GLY A 512 -27.68 3.89 10.10
C GLY A 512 -27.53 2.38 10.16
N VAL A 513 -28.54 1.63 9.75
CA VAL A 513 -28.56 0.17 9.78
C VAL A 513 -28.62 -0.36 8.35
N VAL A 514 -27.67 -1.22 7.99
CA VAL A 514 -27.56 -1.81 6.64
C VAL A 514 -27.29 -3.31 6.77
N GLY A 515 -28.05 -4.12 6.03
CA GLY A 515 -27.87 -5.58 5.99
C GLY A 515 -26.63 -6.02 5.21
N LEU A 516 -26.11 -7.18 5.58
CA LEU A 516 -24.99 -7.88 4.97
C LEU A 516 -25.42 -9.27 4.49
N GLY A 517 -24.91 -9.71 3.35
CA GLY A 517 -24.99 -11.09 2.90
C GLY A 517 -23.58 -11.67 2.80
N GLY A 518 -23.30 -12.77 3.51
CA GLY A 518 -21.94 -13.34 3.56
C GLY A 518 -20.89 -12.38 4.15
N GLY A 519 -21.33 -11.41 4.97
CA GLY A 519 -20.47 -10.40 5.57
C GLY A 519 -20.15 -9.18 4.69
N ILE A 520 -20.73 -9.06 3.49
CA ILE A 520 -20.55 -7.90 2.59
C ILE A 520 -21.89 -7.27 2.18
N PHE A 521 -21.86 -6.02 1.71
CA PHE A 521 -23.05 -5.35 1.18
C PHE A 521 -23.52 -6.01 -0.11
N GLN A 522 -24.83 -6.05 -0.35
CA GLN A 522 -25.42 -6.66 -1.54
C GLN A 522 -25.69 -5.59 -2.63
N THR A 523 -25.36 -5.90 -3.89
CA THR A 523 -25.53 -4.98 -5.03
C THR A 523 -26.98 -4.86 -5.46
N GLY A 524 -27.40 -3.67 -5.92
CA GLY A 524 -28.73 -3.44 -6.53
C GLY A 524 -29.71 -2.68 -5.64
N THR A 525 -29.28 -1.54 -5.09
CA THR A 525 -29.96 -0.68 -4.09
C THR A 525 -30.07 -1.29 -2.70
N ALA A 526 -28.93 -1.42 -2.01
CA ALA A 526 -28.98 -1.62 -0.56
C ALA A 526 -29.71 -0.43 0.10
N GLU A 527 -30.58 -0.73 1.05
CA GLU A 527 -31.39 0.25 1.78
C GLU A 527 -30.83 0.40 3.19
N MET A 528 -30.59 1.63 3.60
CA MET A 528 -30.24 1.98 4.97
C MET A 528 -31.47 2.43 5.73
N THR A 529 -31.72 1.82 6.88
CA THR A 529 -32.67 2.35 7.87
C THR A 529 -31.95 3.32 8.78
N ARG A 530 -32.42 4.56 8.83
CA ARG A 530 -31.88 5.64 9.67
C ARG A 530 -32.77 5.85 10.88
N ILE A 531 -32.13 5.97 12.03
CA ILE A 531 -32.74 6.31 13.31
C ILE A 531 -32.21 7.68 13.72
N GLY A 532 -33.08 8.69 13.73
CA GLY A 532 -32.72 10.03 14.22
C GLY A 532 -32.48 10.04 15.72
N LEU A 533 -31.41 10.71 16.16
CA LEU A 533 -31.08 10.90 17.58
C LEU A 533 -31.03 12.38 17.93
N GLU A 534 -31.17 12.70 19.21
CA GLU A 534 -30.97 14.06 19.69
C GLU A 534 -29.51 14.48 19.54
N GLY A 535 -29.32 15.70 19.05
CA GLY A 535 -28.01 16.30 18.87
C GLY A 535 -27.61 16.49 17.40
N ALA A 536 -26.41 17.03 17.21
CA ALA A 536 -25.87 17.31 15.88
C ALA A 536 -25.08 16.13 15.32
N SER A 537 -24.47 15.30 16.18
CA SER A 537 -23.68 14.15 15.74
C SER A 537 -23.66 13.01 16.75
N THR A 538 -23.74 11.78 16.24
CA THR A 538 -23.47 10.55 17.00
C THR A 538 -21.99 10.20 16.84
N ASN A 539 -21.27 10.16 17.96
CA ASN A 539 -19.82 9.97 17.97
C ASN A 539 -19.42 8.49 18.02
N CYS A 540 -20.14 7.68 18.79
CA CYS A 540 -19.77 6.29 19.08
C CYS A 540 -21.02 5.46 19.44
N LEU A 541 -20.97 4.16 19.14
CA LEU A 541 -21.94 3.18 19.61
C LEU A 541 -21.27 1.85 20.00
N ILE A 542 -21.90 1.14 20.94
CA ILE A 542 -21.56 -0.24 21.31
C ILE A 542 -22.83 -1.11 21.37
N ARG A 543 -22.63 -2.43 21.28
CA ARG A 543 -23.65 -3.44 21.64
C ARG A 543 -23.44 -3.89 23.07
N ASN A 544 -24.51 -3.87 23.88
CA ASN A 544 -24.53 -4.45 25.22
C ASN A 544 -25.81 -5.28 25.39
N GLY A 545 -25.70 -6.60 25.22
CA GLY A 545 -26.85 -7.51 25.31
C GLY A 545 -27.96 -7.14 24.33
N SER A 546 -29.14 -6.81 24.86
CA SER A 546 -30.32 -6.39 24.07
C SER A 546 -30.34 -4.90 23.71
N TYR A 547 -29.28 -4.15 24.01
CA TYR A 547 -29.25 -2.71 23.88
C TYR A 547 -28.11 -2.21 22.98
N PHE A 548 -28.37 -1.10 22.28
CA PHE A 548 -27.32 -0.23 21.76
C PHE A 548 -27.11 0.92 22.75
N GLN A 549 -25.85 1.19 23.08
CA GLN A 549 -25.49 2.34 23.90
C GLN A 549 -24.67 3.30 23.06
N VAL A 550 -25.12 4.56 23.01
CA VAL A 550 -24.64 5.55 22.04
C VAL A 550 -24.22 6.83 22.72
N ALA A 551 -23.15 7.45 22.23
CA ALA A 551 -22.72 8.77 22.65
C ALA A 551 -22.98 9.78 21.51
N THR A 552 -23.57 10.92 21.87
CA THR A 552 -23.80 12.05 20.99
C THR A 552 -23.20 13.32 21.58
N ASN A 553 -23.28 14.42 20.84
CA ASN A 553 -22.84 15.73 21.32
C ASN A 553 -23.70 16.32 22.47
N THR A 554 -24.84 15.71 22.81
CA THR A 554 -25.74 16.19 23.89
C THR A 554 -25.77 15.28 25.10
N GLY A 555 -25.21 14.08 25.01
CA GLY A 555 -25.27 13.08 26.09
C GLY A 555 -25.00 11.68 25.58
N TYR A 556 -25.36 10.70 26.39
CA TYR A 556 -25.31 9.29 26.03
C TYR A 556 -26.61 8.59 26.39
N TYR A 557 -26.97 7.60 25.57
CA TYR A 557 -28.31 7.02 25.52
C TYR A 557 -28.23 5.50 25.43
N THR A 558 -29.28 4.84 25.93
CA THR A 558 -29.53 3.42 25.74
C THR A 558 -30.75 3.26 24.87
N LEU A 559 -30.62 2.48 23.81
CA LEU A 559 -31.69 2.15 22.86
C LEU A 559 -31.91 0.64 22.91
N ASP A 560 -33.16 0.18 22.84
CA ASP A 560 -33.42 -1.23 22.55
C ASP A 560 -32.88 -1.58 21.16
N ALA A 561 -32.11 -2.67 21.05
CA ALA A 561 -31.34 -2.97 19.84
C ALA A 561 -32.18 -3.51 18.67
N ASN A 562 -33.45 -3.83 18.91
CA ASN A 562 -34.38 -4.31 17.88
C ASN A 562 -35.32 -3.20 17.44
N THR A 563 -35.87 -2.45 18.38
CA THR A 563 -36.91 -1.43 18.15
C THR A 563 -36.35 -0.01 18.07
N PHE A 564 -35.11 0.20 18.52
CA PHE A 564 -34.45 1.50 18.59
C PHE A 564 -35.16 2.53 19.48
N VAL A 565 -36.04 2.09 20.38
CA VAL A 565 -36.70 2.97 21.34
C VAL A 565 -35.69 3.36 22.42
N THR A 566 -35.59 4.65 22.71
CA THR A 566 -34.74 5.19 23.79
C THR A 566 -35.26 4.73 25.15
N MET A 567 -34.43 3.97 25.88
CA MET A 567 -34.70 3.42 27.20
C MET A 567 -34.10 4.26 28.33
N ALA A 568 -32.96 4.89 28.07
CA ALA A 568 -32.31 5.79 29.02
C ALA A 568 -31.57 6.90 28.28
N ALA A 569 -31.41 8.04 28.93
CA ALA A 569 -30.69 9.20 28.41
C ALA A 569 -30.01 9.92 29.58
N VAL A 570 -28.72 10.21 29.44
CA VAL A 570 -27.96 11.02 30.38
C VAL A 570 -27.41 12.24 29.62
N PRO A 571 -28.04 13.41 29.78
CA PRO A 571 -27.55 14.66 29.20
C PRO A 571 -26.21 15.06 29.79
N THR A 572 -25.32 15.60 28.97
CA THR A 572 -24.01 16.10 29.41
C THR A 572 -23.84 17.58 29.06
N ALA A 573 -23.03 18.29 29.84
CA ALA A 573 -22.76 19.71 29.62
C ALA A 573 -21.93 19.96 28.35
N GLY A 574 -21.04 19.02 28.02
CA GLY A 574 -20.31 18.96 26.76
C GLY A 574 -20.60 17.68 25.97
N SER A 575 -19.92 17.50 24.84
CA SER A 575 -20.05 16.33 23.98
C SER A 575 -19.64 15.03 24.69
N SER A 576 -20.46 13.99 24.60
CA SER A 576 -20.05 12.64 24.98
C SER A 576 -19.27 12.02 23.83
N LYS A 577 -17.99 11.72 24.05
CA LYS A 577 -17.02 11.41 23.00
C LYS A 577 -17.01 9.94 22.63
N PHE A 578 -16.98 9.06 23.61
CA PHE A 578 -16.76 7.63 23.37
C PHE A 578 -17.39 6.77 24.46
N ILE A 579 -17.85 5.57 24.06
CA ILE A 579 -18.35 4.53 24.95
C ILE A 579 -17.63 3.22 24.60
N HIS A 580 -17.21 2.48 25.61
CA HIS A 580 -16.59 1.16 25.43
C HIS A 580 -17.15 0.17 26.46
N THR A 581 -17.20 -1.12 26.09
CA THR A 581 -17.55 -2.21 27.00
C THR A 581 -16.57 -3.37 26.83
N ASP A 582 -16.16 -3.99 27.94
CA ASP A 582 -15.46 -5.29 27.96
C ASP A 582 -16.43 -6.47 28.15
N GLY A 583 -17.73 -6.20 28.18
CA GLY A 583 -18.81 -7.15 28.46
C GLY A 583 -19.21 -7.24 29.94
N ALA A 584 -18.38 -6.77 30.87
CA ALA A 584 -18.66 -6.74 32.30
C ALA A 584 -18.93 -5.32 32.81
N SER A 585 -18.27 -4.32 32.24
CA SER A 585 -18.36 -2.91 32.58
C SER A 585 -18.45 -2.03 31.34
N ILE A 586 -18.99 -0.82 31.49
CA ILE A 586 -19.10 0.18 30.44
C ILE A 586 -18.40 1.45 30.91
N GLY A 587 -17.56 2.03 30.07
CA GLY A 587 -16.94 3.33 30.28
C GLY A 587 -17.54 4.35 29.33
N VAL A 588 -17.78 5.56 29.82
CA VAL A 588 -18.27 6.70 29.03
C VAL A 588 -17.37 7.91 29.28
N LEU A 589 -16.82 8.47 28.20
CA LEU A 589 -16.02 9.71 28.23
C LEU A 589 -16.86 10.89 27.73
N SER A 590 -16.96 11.93 28.54
CA SER A 590 -17.71 13.14 28.19
C SER A 590 -16.91 14.41 28.49
N LEU A 591 -17.04 15.42 27.64
CA LEU A 591 -16.51 16.75 27.89
C LEU A 591 -17.36 17.49 28.93
N SER A 592 -16.72 18.32 29.74
CA SER A 592 -17.40 19.10 30.78
C SER A 592 -18.11 20.36 30.24
N ASP A 593 -17.78 20.80 29.02
CA ASP A 593 -18.43 21.92 28.34
C ASP A 593 -18.38 21.78 26.80
N ASN A 594 -19.03 22.72 26.09
CA ASN A 594 -19.08 22.76 24.62
C ASN A 594 -17.99 23.65 23.99
N ASN A 595 -16.86 23.84 24.67
CA ASN A 595 -15.73 24.56 24.08
C ASN A 595 -15.16 23.74 22.91
N ASN A 596 -15.03 24.36 21.74
CA ASN A 596 -14.62 23.71 20.50
C ASN A 596 -13.09 23.64 20.30
N THR A 597 -12.31 24.10 21.28
CA THR A 597 -10.84 24.11 21.26
C THR A 597 -10.28 23.14 22.30
N GLN A 598 -10.70 23.28 23.55
CA GLN A 598 -10.23 22.50 24.68
C GLN A 598 -11.32 22.39 25.75
N SER A 599 -11.42 21.27 26.43
CA SER A 599 -12.40 21.08 27.52
C SER A 599 -11.86 20.13 28.57
N MET A 600 -12.24 20.31 29.84
CA MET A 600 -12.08 19.25 30.84
C MET A 600 -12.94 18.06 30.46
N ALA A 601 -12.64 16.88 30.98
CA ALA A 601 -13.42 15.68 30.69
C ALA A 601 -13.76 14.91 31.96
N GLN A 602 -14.75 14.03 31.84
CA GLN A 602 -15.17 13.13 32.90
C GLN A 602 -15.29 11.71 32.34
N LEU A 603 -14.78 10.75 33.10
CA LEU A 603 -14.99 9.32 32.89
C LEU A 603 -16.04 8.82 33.88
N ASN A 604 -17.11 8.21 33.36
CA ASN A 604 -18.06 7.45 34.17
C ASN A 604 -17.95 5.96 33.81
N GLN A 605 -17.79 5.11 34.82
CA GLN A 605 -17.75 3.65 34.66
C GLN A 605 -18.98 3.03 35.33
N TYR A 606 -19.68 2.16 34.61
CA TYR A 606 -20.89 1.46 35.02
C TYR A 606 -20.68 -0.04 34.93
N GLY A 607 -21.45 -0.83 35.69
CA GLY A 607 -21.56 -2.26 35.41
C GLY A 607 -22.37 -2.49 34.13
N ALA A 608 -22.05 -3.51 33.34
CA ALA A 608 -22.74 -3.79 32.08
C ALA A 608 -24.25 -4.08 32.26
N SER A 609 -24.66 -4.55 33.45
CA SER A 609 -26.08 -4.73 33.80
C SER A 609 -26.82 -3.42 34.08
N ASP A 610 -26.13 -2.32 34.37
CA ASP A 610 -26.72 -0.98 34.52
C ASP A 610 -26.87 -0.31 33.15
N TYR A 611 -27.72 -0.91 32.32
CA TYR A 611 -28.05 -0.36 31.00
C TYR A 611 -28.77 0.99 31.09
N GLY A 612 -29.26 1.39 32.27
CA GLY A 612 -29.92 2.67 32.51
C GLY A 612 -28.96 3.82 32.82
N PHE A 613 -27.66 3.54 33.00
CA PHE A 613 -26.66 4.52 33.47
C PHE A 613 -27.05 5.21 34.78
N ALA A 614 -27.69 4.47 35.70
CA ALA A 614 -28.27 5.05 36.91
C ALA A 614 -27.26 5.21 38.04
N SER A 615 -26.23 4.37 38.11
CA SER A 615 -25.32 4.30 39.25
C SER A 615 -23.89 3.99 38.79
N PRO A 616 -23.09 5.02 38.48
CA PRO A 616 -21.70 4.82 38.14
C PRO A 616 -20.95 4.22 39.34
N VAL A 617 -20.14 3.20 39.09
CA VAL A 617 -19.22 2.60 40.06
C VAL A 617 -18.07 3.56 40.34
N HIS A 618 -17.60 4.25 39.30
CA HIS A 618 -16.59 5.29 39.38
C HIS A 618 -16.97 6.49 38.52
N THR A 619 -16.77 7.69 39.07
CA THR A 619 -16.80 8.96 38.34
C THR A 619 -15.47 9.66 38.59
N VAL A 620 -14.74 9.95 37.52
CA VAL A 620 -13.39 10.52 37.57
C VAL A 620 -13.38 11.82 36.77
N ASP A 621 -12.99 12.91 37.41
CA ASP A 621 -12.66 14.15 36.71
C ASP A 621 -11.26 14.00 36.09
N LEU A 622 -11.18 14.14 34.77
CA LEU A 622 -9.97 13.94 33.97
C LEU A 622 -9.31 15.27 33.61
N ASP A 623 -8.07 15.20 33.15
CA ASP A 623 -7.37 16.37 32.60
C ASP A 623 -8.01 16.91 31.32
N MET A 624 -7.55 18.10 30.93
CA MET A 624 -7.98 18.78 29.71
C MET A 624 -7.76 17.92 28.47
N ILE A 625 -8.77 17.83 27.61
CA ILE A 625 -8.66 17.33 26.25
C ILE A 625 -8.40 18.50 25.31
N THR A 626 -7.29 18.43 24.56
CA THR A 626 -6.98 19.40 23.51
C THR A 626 -6.20 18.74 22.36
N PRO A 627 -6.57 18.94 21.08
CA PRO A 627 -7.81 19.57 20.64
C PRO A 627 -9.02 18.63 20.88
N VAL A 628 -10.22 19.19 21.07
CA VAL A 628 -11.46 18.41 21.30
C VAL A 628 -12.08 17.81 20.04
N ASN A 629 -11.57 18.18 18.85
CA ASN A 629 -12.05 17.67 17.56
C ASN A 629 -11.45 16.29 17.22
N GLY A 630 -10.54 15.77 18.03
CA GLY A 630 -10.11 14.37 17.98
C GLY A 630 -11.23 13.42 18.37
N LYS A 631 -11.02 12.11 18.15
CA LYS A 631 -12.01 11.09 18.56
C LYS A 631 -12.01 10.92 20.08
N ASN A 632 -10.83 11.00 20.71
CA ASN A 632 -10.60 10.86 22.14
C ASN A 632 -11.24 9.58 22.70
N VAL A 633 -10.71 8.44 22.28
CA VAL A 633 -11.22 7.11 22.67
C VAL A 633 -10.91 6.78 24.13
N LEU A 634 -11.75 5.92 24.71
CA LEU A 634 -11.43 5.17 25.92
C LEU A 634 -11.55 3.67 25.66
N ASN A 635 -10.87 2.84 26.44
CA ASN A 635 -11.05 1.39 26.44
C ASN A 635 -11.08 0.89 27.89
N VAL A 636 -12.05 0.02 28.18
CA VAL A 636 -12.28 -0.59 29.49
C VAL A 636 -11.74 -2.01 29.42
N ASP A 637 -10.96 -2.39 30.42
CA ASP A 637 -10.40 -3.72 30.55
C ASP A 637 -10.35 -4.12 32.02
N GLY A 638 -11.42 -4.77 32.48
CA GLY A 638 -11.61 -5.09 33.89
C GLY A 638 -11.69 -3.85 34.77
N ASN A 639 -10.75 -3.73 35.71
CA ASN A 639 -10.68 -2.59 36.63
C ASN A 639 -9.94 -1.38 36.04
N ASP A 640 -9.29 -1.55 34.89
CA ASP A 640 -8.52 -0.52 34.23
C ASP A 640 -9.33 0.16 33.13
N VAL A 641 -9.18 1.48 33.03
CA VAL A 641 -9.69 2.28 31.93
C VAL A 641 -8.55 3.11 31.34
N TYR A 642 -8.32 2.94 30.04
CA TYR A 642 -7.32 3.69 29.28
C TYR A 642 -8.02 4.81 28.51
N VAL A 643 -7.52 6.04 28.62
CA VAL A 643 -8.20 7.23 28.07
C VAL A 643 -7.23 8.08 27.25
N CYS A 644 -7.61 8.42 26.01
CA CYS A 644 -6.92 9.35 25.13
C CYS A 644 -7.35 10.80 25.41
N LEU A 645 -6.42 11.66 25.84
CA LEU A 645 -6.65 13.05 26.21
C LEU A 645 -6.06 14.06 25.21
N GLY A 646 -5.88 13.66 23.95
CA GLY A 646 -5.30 14.51 22.91
C GLY A 646 -3.81 14.79 23.17
N ALA A 647 -3.40 16.05 23.16
CA ALA A 647 -2.03 16.50 23.45
C ALA A 647 -1.58 16.21 24.89
N ASN A 648 -2.50 15.85 25.79
CA ASN A 648 -2.17 15.36 27.13
C ASN A 648 -1.94 13.84 27.19
N GLY A 649 -1.90 13.17 26.04
CA GLY A 649 -1.48 11.79 25.91
C GLY A 649 -2.52 10.77 26.34
N VAL A 650 -2.05 9.60 26.76
CA VAL A 650 -2.88 8.48 27.23
C VAL A 650 -2.66 8.28 28.72
N LYS A 651 -3.74 8.02 29.46
CA LYS A 651 -3.69 7.70 30.89
C LYS A 651 -4.42 6.40 31.21
N ARG A 652 -3.92 5.67 32.20
CA ARG A 652 -4.59 4.49 32.80
C ARG A 652 -5.17 4.87 34.16
N TYR A 653 -6.44 4.55 34.36
CA TYR A 653 -7.13 4.67 35.64
C TYR A 653 -7.53 3.29 36.14
N THR A 654 -7.06 2.89 37.31
CA THR A 654 -7.41 1.63 37.98
C THR A 654 -8.39 1.93 39.11
N ASN A 655 -9.61 1.38 39.05
CA ASN A 655 -10.67 1.67 40.04
C ASN A 655 -10.87 3.18 40.28
N GLY A 656 -10.85 3.96 39.20
CA GLY A 656 -11.01 5.42 39.23
C GLY A 656 -9.80 6.23 39.69
N THR A 657 -8.64 5.62 39.94
CA THR A 657 -7.40 6.32 40.32
C THR A 657 -6.37 6.26 39.19
N GLU A 658 -5.73 7.37 38.82
CA GLU A 658 -4.66 7.39 37.82
C GLU A 658 -3.45 6.56 38.28
N THR A 659 -2.99 5.61 37.47
CA THR A 659 -1.89 4.70 37.80
C THR A 659 -0.76 4.66 36.78
N ALA A 660 -0.95 5.19 35.57
CA ALA A 660 0.10 5.36 34.57
C ALA A 660 -0.29 6.41 33.53
N SER A 661 0.70 7.03 32.86
CA SER A 661 0.49 7.93 31.74
C SER A 661 1.63 7.85 30.72
N PHE A 662 1.30 8.14 29.46
CA PHE A 662 2.26 8.27 28.37
C PHE A 662 1.93 9.50 27.53
N LYS A 663 2.95 10.31 27.21
CA LYS A 663 2.83 11.49 26.37
C LYS A 663 4.07 11.65 25.48
N VAL A 664 3.86 12.06 24.25
CA VAL A 664 4.93 12.47 23.32
C VAL A 664 5.24 13.95 23.56
N ASP A 665 6.47 14.27 23.98
CA ASP A 665 6.85 15.63 24.37
C ASP A 665 7.47 16.47 23.23
N ASP A 666 8.11 15.83 22.26
CA ASP A 666 8.87 16.51 21.20
C ASP A 666 8.04 16.86 19.94
N ASP A 667 6.72 16.62 19.98
CA ASP A 667 5.82 16.83 18.84
C ASP A 667 4.55 17.57 19.26
N VAL A 668 4.53 18.87 18.98
CA VAL A 668 3.42 19.77 19.36
C VAL A 668 2.13 19.54 18.56
N GLU A 669 2.20 18.81 17.44
CA GLU A 669 1.03 18.46 16.62
C GLU A 669 0.51 17.04 16.94
N ALA A 670 1.23 16.26 17.76
CA ALA A 670 0.82 14.93 18.16
C ALA A 670 -0.29 14.98 19.22
N ALA A 671 -1.37 14.24 18.97
CA ALA A 671 -2.49 14.11 19.89
C ALA A 671 -2.99 12.65 19.93
N ALA A 672 -3.12 12.09 21.13
CA ALA A 672 -3.70 10.76 21.33
C ALA A 672 -5.20 10.79 21.00
N ASN A 673 -5.60 10.05 19.96
CA ASN A 673 -6.95 10.08 19.41
C ASN A 673 -7.68 8.75 19.55
N GLY A 674 -6.99 7.66 19.28
CA GLY A 674 -7.54 6.30 19.30
C GLY A 674 -6.63 5.35 20.06
N LEU A 675 -7.22 4.34 20.71
CA LEU A 675 -6.45 3.26 21.30
C LEU A 675 -7.19 1.91 21.22
N ALA A 676 -6.43 0.84 21.31
CA ALA A 676 -6.89 -0.53 21.51
C ALA A 676 -6.03 -1.20 22.58
N VAL A 677 -6.55 -2.21 23.25
CA VAL A 677 -5.88 -2.92 24.36
C VAL A 677 -6.01 -4.42 24.13
N ASP A 678 -4.92 -5.16 24.30
CA ASP A 678 -4.94 -6.63 24.35
C ASP A 678 -4.39 -7.14 25.69
N GLY A 679 -4.03 -8.43 25.76
CA GLY A 679 -3.48 -9.02 26.99
C GLY A 679 -2.14 -8.45 27.45
N ARG A 680 -1.34 -7.82 26.56
CA ARG A 680 0.05 -7.41 26.81
C ARG A 680 0.32 -5.94 26.52
N TYR A 681 -0.36 -5.35 25.55
CA TYR A 681 -0.04 -4.03 25.01
C TYR A 681 -1.24 -3.08 24.97
N VAL A 682 -0.91 -1.79 24.98
CA VAL A 682 -1.82 -0.70 24.64
C VAL A 682 -1.34 -0.09 23.33
N TYR A 683 -2.18 -0.13 22.31
CA TYR A 683 -1.91 0.38 20.97
C TYR A 683 -2.54 1.75 20.84
N VAL A 684 -1.77 2.76 20.46
CA VAL A 684 -2.21 4.16 20.46
C VAL A 684 -2.01 4.78 19.08
N ALA A 685 -3.12 5.20 18.47
CA ALA A 685 -3.12 6.08 17.32
C ALA A 685 -2.97 7.53 17.80
N TYR A 686 -1.75 8.05 17.70
CA TYR A 686 -1.30 9.31 18.29
C TYR A 686 -1.16 10.43 17.26
N GLY A 687 -2.16 10.58 16.39
CA GLY A 687 -2.23 11.69 15.45
C GLY A 687 -0.99 11.82 14.57
N HIS A 688 -0.40 13.02 14.51
CA HIS A 688 0.86 13.28 13.79
C HIS A 688 2.04 12.42 14.31
N GLY A 689 1.97 11.99 15.57
CA GLY A 689 2.94 11.10 16.21
C GLY A 689 3.04 9.71 15.57
N GLY A 690 1.99 9.25 14.90
CA GLY A 690 1.89 7.91 14.34
C GLY A 690 1.31 6.88 15.31
N LEU A 691 1.70 5.61 15.15
CA LEU A 691 1.28 4.48 15.96
C LEU A 691 2.31 4.20 17.06
N PHE A 692 1.85 4.02 18.29
CA PHE A 692 2.67 3.60 19.43
C PHE A 692 2.13 2.29 20.01
N VAL A 693 3.04 1.40 20.39
CA VAL A 693 2.76 0.17 21.12
C VAL A 693 3.39 0.34 22.49
N LEU A 694 2.58 0.32 23.54
CA LEU A 694 3.00 0.55 24.91
C LEU A 694 2.87 -0.73 25.73
N ASP A 695 3.79 -0.96 26.66
CA ASP A 695 3.65 -2.03 27.63
C ASP A 695 2.46 -1.72 28.55
N LYS A 696 1.54 -2.68 28.69
CA LYS A 696 0.31 -2.47 29.44
C LYS A 696 0.54 -2.25 30.94
N SER A 697 1.68 -2.71 31.49
CA SER A 697 1.98 -2.65 32.91
C SER A 697 2.32 -1.23 33.39
N ASP A 698 3.01 -0.43 32.57
CA ASP A 698 3.50 0.89 32.94
C ASP A 698 3.34 1.98 31.86
N LEU A 699 2.79 1.63 30.68
CA LEU A 699 2.67 2.49 29.50
C LEU A 699 4.01 2.95 28.90
N SER A 700 5.12 2.25 29.18
CA SER A 700 6.40 2.49 28.51
C SER A 700 6.32 2.12 27.03
N VAL A 701 7.05 2.85 26.17
CA VAL A 701 7.06 2.59 24.72
C VAL A 701 7.82 1.31 24.43
N VAL A 702 7.14 0.37 23.76
CA VAL A 702 7.69 -0.90 23.27
C VAL A 702 8.11 -0.75 21.80
N ALA A 703 7.25 -0.16 20.98
CA ALA A 703 7.51 0.09 19.56
C ALA A 703 6.75 1.34 19.10
N SER A 704 7.21 1.97 18.02
CA SER A 704 6.48 3.05 17.36
C SER A 704 6.70 3.06 15.86
N TYR A 705 5.72 3.57 15.12
CA TYR A 705 5.76 3.73 13.68
C TYR A 705 5.19 5.08 13.29
N ARG A 706 5.99 5.89 12.59
CA ARG A 706 5.57 7.17 12.02
C ARG A 706 5.52 7.06 10.51
N TYR A 707 4.36 7.39 9.93
CA TYR A 707 4.18 7.39 8.48
C TYR A 707 4.92 8.58 7.84
N ALA A 708 5.82 8.30 6.89
CA ALA A 708 6.67 9.30 6.26
C ALA A 708 5.91 10.40 5.50
N GLY A 709 4.69 10.12 5.01
CA GLY A 709 3.84 11.09 4.30
C GLY A 709 3.15 12.14 5.19
N GLY A 710 3.46 12.20 6.49
CA GLY A 710 3.03 13.28 7.40
C GLY A 710 1.53 13.32 7.70
N LYS A 711 0.83 12.18 7.66
CA LYS A 711 -0.62 12.08 7.94
C LYS A 711 -0.90 11.48 9.32
N SER A 712 -2.09 11.77 9.85
CA SER A 712 -2.48 11.57 11.25
C SER A 712 -3.12 10.20 11.50
N ALA A 713 -2.56 9.42 12.44
CA ALA A 713 -3.18 8.19 12.94
C ALA A 713 -4.32 8.53 13.92
N ASN A 714 -5.54 8.13 13.62
CA ASN A 714 -6.73 8.60 14.36
C ASN A 714 -7.52 7.48 15.07
N TYR A 715 -7.36 6.24 14.62
CA TYR A 715 -8.01 5.09 15.24
C TYR A 715 -7.17 3.83 15.02
N VAL A 716 -7.18 2.89 15.96
CA VAL A 716 -6.51 1.60 15.83
C VAL A 716 -7.42 0.51 16.39
N THR A 717 -7.43 -0.65 15.73
CA THR A 717 -7.98 -1.90 16.25
C THR A 717 -6.97 -3.02 16.03
N VAL A 718 -7.05 -4.07 16.85
CA VAL A 718 -6.12 -5.21 16.81
C VAL A 718 -6.90 -6.50 16.66
N SER A 719 -6.37 -7.41 15.83
CA SER A 719 -6.87 -8.78 15.68
C SER A 719 -5.68 -9.73 15.62
N GLY A 720 -5.45 -10.49 16.69
CA GLY A 720 -4.24 -11.29 16.82
C GLY A 720 -2.99 -10.39 16.90
N ASP A 721 -2.01 -10.64 16.05
CA ASP A 721 -0.77 -9.86 15.90
C ASP A 721 -0.85 -8.77 14.83
N ILE A 722 -2.01 -8.58 14.21
CA ILE A 722 -2.24 -7.59 13.15
C ILE A 722 -2.94 -6.35 13.71
N LEU A 723 -2.40 -5.17 13.38
CA LEU A 723 -2.93 -3.86 13.73
C LEU A 723 -3.53 -3.19 12.49
N TYR A 724 -4.75 -2.69 12.61
CA TYR A 724 -5.41 -1.91 11.55
C TYR A 724 -5.57 -0.48 12.04
N VAL A 725 -4.98 0.47 11.31
CA VAL A 725 -4.88 1.86 11.75
C VAL A 725 -5.50 2.78 10.72
N ALA A 726 -6.48 3.57 11.15
CA ALA A 726 -7.07 4.63 10.35
C ALA A 726 -6.11 5.84 10.32
N TYR A 727 -5.48 6.09 9.18
CA TYR A 727 -4.53 7.19 8.95
C TYR A 727 -5.18 8.39 8.25
N GLY A 728 -6.43 8.68 8.60
CA GLY A 728 -7.19 9.80 8.08
C GLY A 728 -7.26 9.81 6.55
N LEU A 729 -6.67 10.83 5.91
CA LEU A 729 -6.62 10.97 4.45
C LEU A 729 -5.76 9.92 3.72
N SER A 730 -4.97 9.14 4.44
CA SER A 730 -4.19 8.03 3.86
C SER A 730 -4.94 6.69 3.94
N GLY A 731 -6.25 6.74 4.25
CA GLY A 731 -7.09 5.56 4.39
C GLY A 731 -6.66 4.69 5.57
N VAL A 732 -6.39 3.41 5.30
CA VAL A 732 -6.04 2.41 6.32
C VAL A 732 -4.63 1.91 6.10
N GLN A 733 -3.85 1.85 7.18
CA GLN A 733 -2.55 1.18 7.22
C GLN A 733 -2.69 -0.11 8.03
N ILE A 734 -2.08 -1.20 7.59
CA ILE A 734 -2.14 -2.51 8.21
C ILE A 734 -0.72 -2.93 8.59
N PHE A 735 -0.52 -3.28 9.85
CA PHE A 735 0.78 -3.64 10.40
C PHE A 735 0.75 -5.01 11.06
N LYS A 736 1.92 -5.60 11.26
CA LYS A 736 2.13 -6.80 12.07
C LYS A 736 3.15 -6.53 13.17
N LEU A 737 2.87 -6.99 14.38
CA LEU A 737 3.88 -7.03 15.43
C LEU A 737 4.79 -8.23 15.23
N VAL A 738 6.10 -7.98 15.12
CA VAL A 738 7.11 -9.03 14.94
C VAL A 738 8.14 -8.94 16.06
N GLU A 739 8.42 -10.07 16.71
CA GLU A 739 9.52 -10.18 17.67
C GLU A 739 10.82 -10.43 16.87
N LYS A 740 11.82 -9.55 17.00
CA LYS A 740 13.10 -9.65 16.30
C LYS A 740 14.26 -9.99 17.23
#